data_AF-A0A841GS87-F1
#
_entry.id   AF-A0A841GS87-F1
#
_cell.length_a   1.000
_cell.length_b   1.000
_cell.length_c   1.000
_cell.angle_alpha   90.00
_cell.angle_beta   90.00
_cell.angle_gamma   90.00
#
_symmetry.space_group_name_H-M   'P 1'
#
loop_
_entity.id
_entity.type
_entity.pdbx_description
1 polymer ?
#
loop_
_entity_poly.entity_id
_entity_poly.type
_entity_poly.pdbx_seq_one_letter_code
_entity_poly.pdbx_strand_id
1 'polypeptide(L)'
;MLFKDMLFQIAIVLVALFASPKYTYEFSVPKYAILTLFMSIMFTYLAFKWIKEKKISFYITPAHIVWFLFSISSVISSFNVLRDNPFYFRRSVDIALYVVFNALLAIFISSEYKEKKRIHMFLITFMITGFVISIDALLNFYGGYSMFLGNVGQAFSRAAIKSTVGNVIFTANYIDMLLPIALYFILSNELSFKKFWQVALMKIFAFISFAIGFVAVIVSQTRSEYLAIIIMTSLYILMYFIWRKGKKINKEIPKKVRAITRYLFVSLIVLSTIIVIVFNTDNPLTNGGKVSMTSRFSAMSSISSKDERFLSWFTSLELWEDHKIFGSGIATYQLLSISKMGEYLEKHPELYYGWNNFKRAHNDYFQVLGETGIVGFSLLIALLIILAYYFFTIPKKIEDRDDLLLFLSLSISIVGFAIQSFFSFPGHLLPNALAATFFASVAIGPYFTKKEYKQIKGILAIVTAILVVLLVYTTTYLRWNRFISEVNFKNGNTAYLTYAKIMEEYPKIDAYINQLEGRLDDLNNFRGEFSQLKPEVWKELKKKEYESKNLPYNEIEIENQRIAAINNVRSQILSQIRQLKEQKVRLPKMAKQYYDTAKEKLLKSVSVEHTYGKSYFYLATLCVQDFRVQKMKNNIKTSYEKIFNQEYDDYQKIIAEQYKYKWLSKLTPFIKQNIEILDKFDFATTQALIDSIGIYETSLLAFNERNTYKAIAMRYHSLHNLFKELLSYLPKDSEYYEYVKDLVIKTFDGYVNYSKKTIVNMPGGWNRFPDWKNPNISKASRGQDIYRFFAGMVFKLQPPTIPSVVKFLDWLSNMEIKAAKYMSLKGIWGVPNGVMDFVHATAFEYYKNGQFQESIYTLEKIKNEYKESYEIARKDVAKYVKGFENQMESLKESYSRQIENVLLSKNVHPQAIKVIVNKFKDTVDKIKEGFLNYNYLSLEATYMKTLIGKNYISWYDTAKDTIWPSISVKYLNEFLSELQKLGLNTDSIISIKGKIEGIINNPPSYAMVYESYARFIAHYKLVENDLKYNAKQLLNNYKEMTDNMWEAVISDWSNTLFEATPLNTKEEIIEYLENIVKE
;
A
#
# COMPACT_ATOMS: atom_id res chain seq x y z
N MET A 1 -10.23 31.03 37.63
CA MET A 1 -10.20 29.55 37.58
C MET A 1 -10.76 28.96 36.26
N LEU A 2 -11.37 29.76 35.36
CA LEU A 2 -12.02 29.27 34.13
C LEU A 2 -11.11 29.07 32.90
N PHE A 3 -10.04 29.86 32.74
CA PHE A 3 -9.33 29.95 31.45
C PHE A 3 -8.61 28.66 31.02
N LYS A 4 -7.77 28.07 31.89
CA LYS A 4 -7.01 26.86 31.56
C LYS A 4 -7.89 25.63 31.31
N ASP A 5 -8.98 25.49 32.06
CA ASP A 5 -9.92 24.37 31.90
C ASP A 5 -10.68 24.50 30.59
N MET A 6 -11.11 25.72 30.24
CA MET A 6 -11.74 26.00 28.96
C MET A 6 -10.80 25.70 27.79
N LEU A 7 -9.54 26.16 27.84
CA LEU A 7 -8.54 25.88 26.81
C LEU A 7 -8.34 24.36 26.61
N PHE A 8 -8.20 23.61 27.71
CA PHE A 8 -7.95 22.17 27.59
C PHE A 8 -9.19 21.40 27.09
N GLN A 9 -10.40 21.79 27.48
CA GLN A 9 -11.63 21.22 26.93
C GLN A 9 -11.77 21.49 25.42
N ILE A 10 -11.51 22.72 24.98
CA ILE A 10 -11.50 23.06 23.55
C ILE A 10 -10.46 22.21 22.82
N ALA A 11 -9.26 22.05 23.38
CA ALA A 11 -8.22 21.21 22.79
C ALA A 11 -8.67 19.74 22.65
N ILE A 12 -9.32 19.15 23.67
CA ILE A 12 -9.85 17.77 23.59
C ILE A 12 -10.87 17.62 22.46
N VAL A 13 -11.81 18.56 22.35
CA VAL A 13 -12.84 18.55 21.30
C VAL A 13 -12.21 18.64 19.92
N LEU A 14 -11.30 19.59 19.71
CA LEU A 14 -10.63 19.79 18.42
C LEU A 14 -9.73 18.60 18.06
N VAL A 15 -8.97 18.06 19.03
CA VAL A 15 -8.14 16.86 18.82
C VAL A 15 -9.00 15.66 18.41
N ALA A 16 -10.14 15.44 19.07
CA ALA A 16 -11.01 14.32 18.76
C ALA A 16 -11.69 14.50 17.38
N LEU A 17 -12.26 15.67 17.11
CA LEU A 17 -13.18 15.89 15.99
C LEU A 17 -12.57 16.54 14.74
N PHE A 18 -11.40 17.17 14.82
CA PHE A 18 -10.80 17.79 13.63
C PHE A 18 -10.26 16.71 12.66
N ALA A 19 -10.85 16.64 11.48
CA ALA A 19 -10.35 15.86 10.36
C ALA A 19 -10.77 16.52 9.04
N SER A 20 -9.84 16.67 8.09
CA SER A 20 -10.13 17.22 6.77
C SER A 20 -9.25 16.56 5.70
N PRO A 21 -9.83 15.83 4.74
CA PRO A 21 -9.07 15.21 3.66
C PRO A 21 -8.55 16.24 2.64
N LYS A 22 -9.03 17.48 2.71
CA LYS A 22 -8.57 18.60 1.87
C LYS A 22 -7.22 19.14 2.33
N TYR A 23 -6.97 19.16 3.65
CA TYR A 23 -5.79 19.82 4.20
C TYR A 23 -4.64 18.86 4.51
N THR A 24 -4.90 17.66 5.00
CA THR A 24 -3.82 16.72 5.37
C THR A 24 -4.03 15.34 4.76
N TYR A 25 -2.94 14.60 4.68
CA TYR A 25 -2.95 13.20 4.23
C TYR A 25 -3.16 12.25 5.42
N GLU A 26 -2.51 12.53 6.55
CA GLU A 26 -2.60 11.80 7.81
C GLU A 26 -3.56 12.52 8.78
N PHE A 27 -4.46 11.76 9.39
CA PHE A 27 -5.45 12.27 10.34
C PHE A 27 -4.84 12.80 11.64
N SER A 28 -3.66 12.30 12.02
CA SER A 28 -3.04 12.58 13.31
C SER A 28 -2.24 13.89 13.33
N VAL A 29 -1.62 14.26 12.21
CA VAL A 29 -0.73 15.43 12.10
C VAL A 29 -1.38 16.75 12.55
N PRO A 30 -2.58 17.15 12.09
CA PRO A 30 -3.19 18.41 12.55
C PRO A 30 -3.53 18.35 14.04
N LYS A 31 -3.87 17.18 14.57
CA LYS A 31 -4.24 17.00 15.98
C LYS A 31 -3.07 17.31 16.91
N TYR A 32 -1.86 16.86 16.55
CA TYR A 32 -0.64 17.18 17.32
C TYR A 32 -0.33 18.68 17.30
N ALA A 33 -0.50 19.35 16.16
CA ALA A 33 -0.32 20.79 16.05
C ALA A 33 -1.35 21.57 16.89
N ILE A 34 -2.62 21.16 16.86
CA ILE A 34 -3.69 21.74 17.67
C ILE A 34 -3.37 21.58 19.16
N LEU A 35 -3.11 20.36 19.64
CA LEU A 35 -2.86 20.13 21.07
C LEU A 35 -1.69 21.00 21.58
N THR A 36 -0.58 20.99 20.85
CA THR A 36 0.63 21.72 21.27
C THR A 36 0.43 23.24 21.25
N LEU A 37 -0.39 23.79 20.33
CA LEU A 37 -0.77 25.21 20.35
C LEU A 37 -1.61 25.57 21.58
N PHE A 38 -2.66 24.80 21.89
CA PHE A 38 -3.49 25.09 23.06
C PHE A 38 -2.70 24.93 24.36
N MET A 39 -1.83 23.92 24.43
CA MET A 39 -0.98 23.71 25.59
C MET A 39 0.11 24.79 25.71
N SER A 40 0.65 25.35 24.62
CA SER A 40 1.62 26.46 24.71
C SER A 40 0.99 27.71 25.30
N ILE A 41 -0.23 28.06 24.90
CA ILE A 41 -0.99 29.18 25.49
C ILE A 41 -1.24 28.91 26.98
N MET A 42 -1.66 27.69 27.33
CA MET A 42 -1.92 27.31 28.72
C MET A 42 -0.66 27.36 29.60
N PHE A 43 0.44 26.75 29.16
CA PHE A 43 1.69 26.70 29.92
C PHE A 43 2.36 28.08 30.00
N THR A 44 2.18 28.95 29.02
CA THR A 44 2.62 30.36 29.10
C THR A 44 1.89 31.10 30.21
N TYR A 45 0.56 30.96 30.28
CA TYR A 45 -0.23 31.51 31.39
C TYR A 45 0.22 30.94 32.75
N LEU A 46 0.49 29.63 32.84
CA LEU A 46 0.98 29.01 34.07
C LEU A 46 2.38 29.49 34.45
N ALA A 47 3.27 29.67 33.48
CA ALA A 47 4.62 30.16 33.72
C ALA A 47 4.63 31.59 34.28
N PHE A 48 3.79 32.49 33.76
CA PHE A 48 3.62 33.82 34.35
C PHE A 48 3.22 33.75 35.83
N LYS A 49 2.29 32.85 36.15
CA LYS A 49 1.88 32.61 37.53
C LYS A 49 3.03 32.08 38.38
N TRP A 50 3.73 31.06 37.91
CA TRP A 50 4.85 30.42 38.63
C TRP A 50 6.03 31.35 38.85
N ILE A 51 6.35 32.21 37.88
CA ILE A 51 7.43 33.19 37.97
C ILE A 51 7.04 34.29 38.97
N LYS A 52 5.81 34.82 38.88
CA LYS A 52 5.31 35.84 39.81
C LYS A 52 5.28 35.33 41.25
N GLU A 53 4.80 34.11 41.46
CA GLU A 53 4.69 33.49 42.78
C GLU A 53 6.02 32.87 43.28
N LYS A 54 7.03 32.75 42.41
CA LYS A 54 8.29 32.01 42.63
C LYS A 54 8.06 30.62 43.25
N LYS A 55 6.97 29.96 42.84
CA LYS A 55 6.49 28.73 43.46
C LYS A 55 5.76 27.86 42.46
N ILE A 56 6.12 26.59 42.40
CA ILE A 56 5.41 25.55 41.64
C ILE A 56 4.99 24.47 42.63
N SER A 57 3.68 24.20 42.69
CA SER A 57 3.12 23.08 43.46
C SER A 57 2.70 21.98 42.50
N PHE A 58 3.19 20.76 42.72
CA PHE A 58 2.92 19.63 41.83
C PHE A 58 2.80 18.32 42.61
N TYR A 59 2.16 17.35 41.99
CA TYR A 59 1.98 16.00 42.48
C TYR A 59 2.74 15.03 41.59
N ILE A 60 3.44 14.07 42.19
CA ILE A 60 4.23 13.08 41.45
C ILE A 60 4.18 11.71 42.13
N THR A 61 4.17 10.66 41.33
CA THR A 61 4.22 9.26 41.78
C THR A 61 5.39 8.55 41.09
N PRO A 62 5.82 7.38 41.60
CA PRO A 62 6.72 6.48 40.87
C PRO A 62 6.35 6.26 39.40
N ALA A 63 5.06 6.19 39.04
CA ALA A 63 4.64 6.04 37.64
C ALA A 63 5.03 7.26 36.78
N HIS A 64 4.84 8.47 37.31
CA HIS A 64 5.26 9.70 36.63
C HIS A 64 6.78 9.76 36.46
N ILE A 65 7.54 9.34 37.48
CA ILE A 65 9.00 9.30 37.42
C ILE A 65 9.46 8.34 36.33
N VAL A 66 8.91 7.12 36.30
CA VAL A 66 9.26 6.11 35.28
C VAL A 66 8.83 6.56 33.88
N TRP A 67 7.66 7.19 33.73
CA TRP A 67 7.23 7.75 32.45
C TRP A 67 8.13 8.90 31.97
N PHE A 68 8.58 9.76 32.90
CA PHE A 68 9.56 10.79 32.60
C PHE A 68 10.91 10.19 32.21
N LEU A 69 11.42 9.19 32.93
CA LEU A 69 12.65 8.48 32.57
C LEU A 69 12.55 7.79 31.20
N PHE A 70 11.40 7.21 30.86
CA PHE A 70 11.14 6.67 29.53
C PHE A 70 11.23 7.76 28.46
N SER A 71 10.67 8.94 28.73
CA SER A 71 10.77 10.09 27.82
C SER A 71 12.21 10.57 27.64
N ILE A 72 13.04 10.52 28.68
CA ILE A 72 14.48 10.80 28.59
C ILE A 72 15.20 9.72 27.76
N SER A 73 14.88 8.43 27.98
CA SER A 73 15.41 7.34 27.15
C SER A 73 15.09 7.55 25.66
N SER A 74 13.90 8.06 25.35
CA SER A 74 13.50 8.40 23.97
C SER A 74 14.31 9.55 23.37
N VAL A 75 14.74 10.52 24.19
CA VAL A 75 15.66 11.59 23.75
C VAL A 75 17.05 11.02 23.54
N ILE A 76 17.55 10.19 24.46
CA ILE A 76 18.85 9.53 24.33
C ILE A 76 18.90 8.66 23.06
N SER A 77 17.83 7.90 22.78
CA SER A 77 17.78 7.08 21.56
C SER A 77 17.86 7.90 20.28
N SER A 78 17.34 9.14 20.27
CA SER A 78 17.43 10.01 19.10
C SER A 78 18.87 10.39 18.74
N PHE A 79 19.84 10.29 19.66
CA PHE A 79 21.26 10.51 19.35
C PHE A 79 21.86 9.38 18.49
N ASN A 80 21.32 8.16 18.53
CA ASN A 80 21.71 7.12 17.57
C ASN A 80 21.28 7.53 16.16
N VAL A 81 20.12 8.17 16.01
CA VAL A 81 19.71 8.77 14.72
C VAL A 81 20.66 9.90 14.32
N LEU A 82 21.07 10.77 15.24
CA LEU A 82 22.05 11.82 14.93
C LEU A 82 23.37 11.22 14.41
N ARG A 83 23.80 10.08 14.95
CA ARG A 83 25.03 9.40 14.55
C ARG A 83 24.89 8.73 13.18
N ASP A 84 23.81 7.97 12.98
CA ASP A 84 23.67 7.09 11.80
C ASP A 84 22.99 7.78 10.62
N ASN A 85 22.09 8.74 10.89
CA ASN A 85 21.36 9.52 9.88
C ASN A 85 21.07 10.95 10.39
N PRO A 86 22.07 11.84 10.38
CA PRO A 86 21.91 13.23 10.83
C PRO A 86 20.76 13.98 10.14
N PHE A 87 20.46 13.63 8.88
CA PHE A 87 19.37 14.22 8.12
C PHE A 87 18.00 13.91 8.74
N TYR A 88 17.79 12.71 9.28
CA TYR A 88 16.52 12.33 9.91
C TYR A 88 16.40 12.73 11.39
N PHE A 89 17.50 13.17 12.02
CA PHE A 89 17.55 13.51 13.44
C PHE A 89 16.43 14.46 13.87
N ARG A 90 16.15 15.51 13.07
CA ARG A 90 15.07 16.47 13.36
C ARG A 90 13.72 15.78 13.62
N ARG A 91 13.39 14.73 12.85
CA ARG A 91 12.13 13.99 13.03
C ARG A 91 12.12 13.15 14.29
N SER A 92 13.23 12.48 14.58
CA SER A 92 13.37 11.66 15.79
C SER A 92 13.27 12.52 17.04
N VAL A 93 14.03 13.64 17.09
CA VAL A 93 14.02 14.55 18.25
C VAL A 93 12.67 15.27 18.41
N ASP A 94 11.96 15.62 17.32
CA ASP A 94 10.58 16.12 17.37
C ASP A 94 9.64 15.14 18.10
N ILE A 95 9.74 13.85 17.79
CA ILE A 95 8.95 12.82 18.44
C ILE A 95 9.41 12.63 19.90
N ALA A 96 10.71 12.60 20.17
CA ALA A 96 11.26 12.46 21.53
C ALA A 96 10.81 13.59 22.46
N LEU A 97 10.96 14.85 22.04
CA LEU A 97 10.55 16.03 22.81
C LEU A 97 9.04 16.03 23.07
N TYR A 98 8.25 15.52 22.11
CA TYR A 98 6.82 15.35 22.33
C TYR A 98 6.49 14.29 23.40
N VAL A 99 7.28 13.21 23.53
CA VAL A 99 7.12 12.25 24.63
C VAL A 99 7.43 12.91 25.97
N VAL A 100 8.48 13.76 26.04
CA VAL A 100 8.81 14.55 27.24
C VAL A 100 7.66 15.50 27.59
N PHE A 101 7.12 16.21 26.58
CA PHE A 101 5.95 17.05 26.72
C PHE A 101 4.74 16.27 27.24
N ASN A 102 4.49 15.05 26.76
CA ASN A 102 3.41 14.19 27.25
C ASN A 102 3.63 13.77 28.72
N ALA A 103 4.87 13.50 29.13
CA ALA A 103 5.19 13.19 30.52
C ALA A 103 4.94 14.39 31.46
N LEU A 104 5.28 15.60 31.03
CA LEU A 104 4.93 16.81 31.77
C LEU A 104 3.42 17.07 31.81
N LEU A 105 2.72 16.79 30.72
CA LEU A 105 1.27 16.90 30.67
C LEU A 105 0.61 15.93 31.66
N ALA A 106 1.13 14.71 31.81
CA ALA A 106 0.65 13.75 32.81
C ALA A 106 0.80 14.29 34.24
N ILE A 107 1.99 14.81 34.58
CA ILE A 107 2.28 15.44 35.89
C ILE A 107 1.33 16.62 36.13
N PHE A 108 1.12 17.47 35.10
CA PHE A 108 0.18 18.59 35.18
C PHE A 108 -1.25 18.12 35.47
N ILE A 109 -1.75 17.12 34.72
CA ILE A 109 -3.11 16.61 34.88
C ILE A 109 -3.32 16.06 36.30
N SER A 110 -2.40 15.22 36.81
CA SER A 110 -2.50 14.71 38.18
C SER A 110 -2.42 15.82 39.23
N SER A 111 -1.62 16.85 39.01
CA SER A 111 -1.48 17.98 39.95
C SER A 111 -2.72 18.87 39.98
N GLU A 112 -3.39 19.03 38.84
CA GLU A 112 -4.42 20.05 38.68
C GLU A 112 -5.83 19.52 38.97
N TYR A 113 -6.14 18.29 38.52
CA TYR A 113 -7.50 17.74 38.55
C TYR A 113 -7.75 16.90 39.81
N LYS A 114 -7.81 17.60 40.94
CA LYS A 114 -8.01 17.03 42.29
C LYS A 114 -9.45 17.05 42.80
N GLU A 115 -10.39 17.62 42.05
CA GLU A 115 -11.78 17.78 42.45
C GLU A 115 -12.69 16.92 41.55
N LYS A 116 -13.58 16.13 42.16
CA LYS A 116 -14.54 15.26 41.46
C LYS A 116 -15.33 16.02 40.39
N LYS A 117 -15.80 17.23 40.70
CA LYS A 117 -16.55 18.08 39.76
C LYS A 117 -15.76 18.41 38.50
N ARG A 118 -14.47 18.77 38.65
CA ARG A 118 -13.62 19.09 37.49
C ARG A 118 -13.33 17.83 36.68
N ILE A 119 -13.02 16.71 37.33
CA ILE A 119 -12.85 15.41 36.67
C ILE A 119 -14.11 15.06 35.85
N HIS A 120 -15.31 15.16 36.45
CA HIS A 120 -16.57 14.93 35.75
C HIS A 120 -16.73 15.78 34.49
N MET A 121 -16.40 17.08 34.54
CA MET A 121 -16.50 17.95 33.35
C MET A 121 -15.66 17.43 32.19
N PHE A 122 -14.40 17.04 32.43
CA PHE A 122 -13.53 16.51 31.37
C PHE A 122 -14.00 15.14 30.86
N LEU A 123 -14.45 14.25 31.75
CA LEU A 123 -15.01 12.96 31.33
C LEU A 123 -16.26 13.13 30.48
N ILE A 124 -17.10 14.13 30.78
CA ILE A 124 -18.24 14.50 29.93
C ILE A 124 -17.75 15.00 28.57
N THR A 125 -16.73 15.85 28.50
CA THR A 125 -16.15 16.29 27.22
C THR A 125 -15.67 15.12 26.37
N PHE A 126 -14.90 14.19 26.96
CA PHE A 126 -14.46 12.97 26.27
C PHE A 126 -15.65 12.15 25.78
N MET A 127 -16.66 11.94 26.63
CA MET A 127 -17.86 11.18 26.27
C MET A 127 -18.67 11.86 25.14
N ILE A 128 -18.80 13.19 25.13
CA ILE A 128 -19.43 13.94 24.04
C ILE A 128 -18.69 13.70 22.73
N THR A 129 -17.36 13.78 22.74
CA THR A 129 -16.58 13.51 21.53
C THR A 129 -16.74 12.06 21.06
N GLY A 130 -16.74 11.09 21.98
CA GLY A 130 -16.98 9.68 21.69
C GLY A 130 -18.36 9.43 21.11
N PHE A 131 -19.38 10.12 21.62
CA PHE A 131 -20.75 10.05 21.11
C PHE A 131 -20.84 10.54 19.66
N VAL A 132 -20.28 11.71 19.36
CA VAL A 132 -20.25 12.26 17.98
C VAL A 132 -19.48 11.34 17.04
N ILE A 133 -18.33 10.82 17.49
CA ILE A 133 -17.50 9.89 16.73
C ILE A 133 -18.24 8.58 16.45
N SER A 134 -19.02 8.08 17.41
CA SER A 134 -19.81 6.86 17.28
C SER A 134 -20.96 7.04 16.28
N ILE A 135 -21.67 8.18 16.33
CA ILE A 135 -22.68 8.52 15.32
C ILE A 135 -22.05 8.57 13.94
N ASP A 136 -20.92 9.26 13.79
CA ASP A 136 -20.24 9.34 12.50
C ASP A 136 -19.77 7.96 12.03
N ALA A 137 -19.27 7.10 12.93
CA ALA A 137 -18.87 5.73 12.61
C ALA A 137 -20.05 4.90 12.10
N LEU A 138 -21.24 5.04 12.68
CA LEU A 138 -22.45 4.38 12.20
C LEU A 138 -22.93 4.95 10.86
N LEU A 139 -22.86 6.26 10.65
CA LEU A 139 -23.18 6.88 9.36
C LEU A 139 -22.21 6.43 8.26
N ASN A 140 -20.93 6.34 8.58
CA ASN A 140 -19.89 5.79 7.70
C ASN A 140 -20.21 4.36 7.31
N PHE A 141 -20.60 3.54 8.29
CA PHE A 141 -20.92 2.14 8.06
C PHE A 141 -22.20 1.97 7.24
N TYR A 142 -23.33 2.50 7.69
CA TYR A 142 -24.63 2.26 7.04
C TYR A 142 -24.86 3.10 5.78
N GLY A 143 -24.32 4.32 5.73
CA GLY A 143 -24.53 5.26 4.64
C GLY A 143 -23.34 5.44 3.68
N GLY A 144 -22.15 4.91 4.02
CA GLY A 144 -20.93 5.18 3.24
C GLY A 144 -20.46 6.64 3.31
N TYR A 145 -20.95 7.40 4.29
CA TYR A 145 -20.78 8.86 4.38
C TYR A 145 -20.34 9.30 5.78
N SER A 146 -19.44 10.28 5.86
CA SER A 146 -19.00 10.95 7.08
C SER A 146 -19.49 12.39 7.10
N MET A 147 -19.97 12.84 8.26
CA MET A 147 -20.27 14.25 8.55
C MET A 147 -19.06 15.18 8.31
N PHE A 148 -17.83 14.66 8.46
CA PHE A 148 -16.59 15.44 8.36
C PHE A 148 -15.82 15.19 7.07
N LEU A 149 -15.90 13.98 6.51
CA LEU A 149 -15.08 13.56 5.37
C LEU A 149 -15.83 13.47 4.04
N GLY A 150 -17.17 13.52 4.05
CA GLY A 150 -17.99 13.24 2.87
C GLY A 150 -18.06 11.74 2.57
N ASN A 151 -18.01 11.36 1.30
CA ASN A 151 -18.06 9.95 0.89
C ASN A 151 -16.78 9.20 1.34
N VAL A 152 -16.94 8.14 2.13
CA VAL A 152 -15.83 7.37 2.71
C VAL A 152 -15.73 5.93 2.20
N GLY A 153 -16.75 5.44 1.50
CA GLY A 153 -16.80 4.06 1.00
C GLY A 153 -18.22 3.55 0.76
N GLN A 154 -18.36 2.25 0.54
CA GLN A 154 -19.66 1.60 0.35
C GLN A 154 -20.36 1.34 1.69
N ALA A 155 -21.69 1.38 1.67
CA ALA A 155 -22.53 1.00 2.81
C ALA A 155 -22.26 -0.46 3.24
N PHE A 156 -22.43 -0.73 4.53
CA PHE A 156 -22.13 -1.97 5.24
C PHE A 156 -20.68 -2.45 5.12
N SER A 157 -19.75 -1.55 4.77
CA SER A 157 -18.32 -1.87 4.69
C SER A 157 -17.57 -1.44 5.93
N ARG A 158 -16.85 -2.39 6.55
CA ARG A 158 -15.93 -2.11 7.67
C ARG A 158 -14.90 -1.03 7.31
N ALA A 159 -14.39 -1.05 6.08
CA ALA A 159 -13.35 -0.13 5.63
C ALA A 159 -13.84 1.33 5.49
N ALA A 160 -15.16 1.54 5.40
CA ALA A 160 -15.77 2.86 5.38
C ALA A 160 -15.71 3.55 6.75
N ILE A 161 -15.64 2.79 7.86
CA ILE A 161 -15.59 3.33 9.22
C ILE A 161 -14.25 4.04 9.42
N LYS A 162 -14.26 5.36 9.23
CA LYS A 162 -13.10 6.22 9.48
C LYS A 162 -13.33 7.18 10.63
N SER A 163 -14.52 7.78 10.66
CA SER A 163 -14.84 8.89 11.55
C SER A 163 -13.79 10.01 11.47
N THR A 164 -13.61 10.79 12.52
CA THR A 164 -12.57 11.80 12.64
C THR A 164 -11.25 11.24 13.16
N VAL A 165 -11.22 9.98 13.60
CA VAL A 165 -10.04 9.35 14.25
C VAL A 165 -9.11 8.69 13.22
N GLY A 166 -9.65 8.11 12.14
CA GLY A 166 -8.86 7.60 11.02
C GLY A 166 -9.21 6.17 10.62
N ASN A 167 -8.44 5.16 11.04
CA ASN A 167 -8.75 3.77 10.73
C ASN A 167 -9.82 3.22 11.70
N VAL A 168 -10.69 2.33 11.22
CA VAL A 168 -11.72 1.63 12.02
C VAL A 168 -11.22 1.07 13.36
N ILE A 169 -9.97 0.58 13.42
CA ILE A 169 -9.37 0.07 14.65
C ILE A 169 -9.22 1.20 15.69
N PHE A 170 -8.73 2.37 15.27
CA PHE A 170 -8.49 3.48 16.18
C PHE A 170 -9.79 4.12 16.65
N THR A 171 -10.78 4.20 15.76
CA THR A 171 -12.12 4.67 16.08
C THR A 171 -12.78 3.78 17.13
N ALA A 172 -12.76 2.45 16.91
CA ALA A 172 -13.28 1.50 17.88
C ALA A 172 -12.54 1.62 19.22
N ASN A 173 -11.20 1.63 19.21
CA ASN A 173 -10.38 1.79 20.41
C ASN A 173 -10.73 3.02 21.25
N TYR A 174 -10.91 4.19 20.60
CA TYR A 174 -11.30 5.42 21.30
C TYR A 174 -12.67 5.28 21.97
N ILE A 175 -13.63 4.66 21.28
CA ILE A 175 -14.98 4.42 21.79
C ILE A 175 -14.93 3.42 22.95
N ASP A 176 -14.16 2.33 22.82
CA ASP A 176 -14.00 1.30 23.83
C ASP A 176 -13.44 1.84 25.14
N MET A 177 -12.46 2.73 25.07
CA MET A 177 -11.94 3.45 26.24
C MET A 177 -13.00 4.31 26.94
N LEU A 178 -14.07 4.71 26.26
CA LEU A 178 -15.13 5.55 26.81
C LEU A 178 -16.33 4.75 27.32
N LEU A 179 -16.48 3.47 26.97
CA LEU A 179 -17.56 2.63 27.48
C LEU A 179 -17.55 2.50 29.02
N PRO A 180 -16.40 2.26 29.70
CA PRO A 180 -16.36 2.28 31.16
C PRO A 180 -16.71 3.64 31.76
N ILE A 181 -16.39 4.73 31.07
CA ILE A 181 -16.70 6.10 31.51
C ILE A 181 -18.21 6.36 31.41
N ALA A 182 -18.85 5.95 30.32
CA ALA A 182 -20.30 6.01 30.18
C ALA A 182 -21.00 5.16 31.25
N LEU A 183 -20.48 3.94 31.50
CA LEU A 183 -20.97 3.07 32.56
C LEU A 183 -20.87 3.71 33.95
N TYR A 184 -19.78 4.45 34.23
CA TYR A 184 -19.66 5.23 35.47
C TYR A 184 -20.82 6.22 35.62
N PHE A 185 -21.10 7.05 34.62
CA PHE A 185 -22.18 8.04 34.71
C PHE A 185 -23.56 7.38 34.86
N ILE A 186 -23.79 6.23 34.24
CA ILE A 186 -25.02 5.43 34.40
C ILE A 186 -25.15 4.93 35.84
N LEU A 187 -24.09 4.37 36.42
CA LEU A 187 -24.10 3.72 37.74
C LEU A 187 -23.91 4.66 38.93
N SER A 188 -23.22 5.77 38.73
CA SER A 188 -22.84 6.73 39.77
C SER A 188 -24.08 7.40 40.35
N ASN A 189 -24.21 7.38 41.66
CA ASN A 189 -25.32 8.05 42.33
C ASN A 189 -24.92 9.45 42.85
N GLU A 190 -23.63 9.77 42.83
CA GLU A 190 -23.04 11.01 43.36
C GLU A 190 -22.42 11.86 42.25
N LEU A 191 -23.26 12.24 41.29
CA LEU A 191 -22.87 13.16 40.22
C LEU A 191 -22.77 14.59 40.74
N SER A 192 -21.88 15.39 40.16
CA SER A 192 -21.60 16.77 40.60
C SER A 192 -22.71 17.80 40.31
N PHE A 193 -23.93 17.35 39.97
CA PHE A 193 -25.08 18.18 39.62
C PHE A 193 -26.03 18.34 40.80
N LYS A 194 -26.61 19.54 40.98
CA LYS A 194 -27.49 19.86 42.12
C LYS A 194 -28.95 19.45 41.91
N LYS A 195 -29.45 19.49 40.67
CA LYS A 195 -30.88 19.26 40.36
C LYS A 195 -31.09 17.86 39.79
N PHE A 196 -32.19 17.20 40.19
CA PHE A 196 -32.54 15.85 39.72
C PHE A 196 -32.60 15.73 38.19
N TRP A 197 -33.21 16.71 37.51
CA TRP A 197 -33.34 16.66 36.04
C TRP A 197 -31.98 16.70 35.33
N GLN A 198 -30.97 17.38 35.89
CA GLN A 198 -29.61 17.41 35.34
C GLN A 198 -28.93 16.05 35.49
N VAL A 199 -29.10 15.41 36.65
CA VAL A 199 -28.63 14.05 36.93
C VAL A 199 -29.30 13.06 35.96
N ALA A 200 -30.61 13.17 35.78
CA ALA A 200 -31.37 12.32 34.86
C ALA A 200 -30.91 12.50 33.41
N LEU A 201 -30.79 13.74 32.93
CA LEU A 201 -30.31 14.05 31.58
C LEU A 201 -28.90 13.50 31.34
N MET A 202 -28.00 13.68 32.31
CA MET A 202 -26.64 13.13 32.23
C MET A 202 -26.64 11.60 32.12
N LYS A 203 -27.45 10.92 32.95
CA LYS A 203 -27.57 9.46 32.93
C LYS A 203 -28.17 8.93 31.64
N ILE A 204 -29.21 9.59 31.12
CA ILE A 204 -29.82 9.26 29.83
C ILE A 204 -28.80 9.48 28.70
N PHE A 205 -28.08 10.59 28.70
CA PHE A 205 -27.03 10.85 27.73
C PHE A 205 -25.91 9.79 27.79
N ALA A 206 -25.48 9.40 28.98
CA ALA A 206 -24.49 8.33 29.16
C ALA A 206 -25.00 6.97 28.67
N PHE A 207 -26.26 6.64 28.95
CA PHE A 207 -26.93 5.42 28.46
C PHE A 207 -26.97 5.38 26.93
N ILE A 208 -27.43 6.47 26.30
CA ILE A 208 -27.48 6.60 24.84
C ILE A 208 -26.08 6.54 24.24
N SER A 209 -25.10 7.21 24.86
CA SER A 209 -23.70 7.20 24.43
C SER A 209 -23.09 5.80 24.49
N PHE A 210 -23.35 5.06 25.57
CA PHE A 210 -22.93 3.66 25.67
C PHE A 210 -23.58 2.80 24.59
N ALA A 211 -24.90 2.90 24.41
CA ALA A 211 -25.63 2.09 23.44
C ALA A 211 -25.12 2.31 22.00
N ILE A 212 -25.01 3.57 21.58
CA ILE A 212 -24.52 3.92 20.24
C ILE A 212 -23.04 3.57 20.07
N GLY A 213 -22.21 3.81 21.09
CA GLY A 213 -20.80 3.43 21.07
C GLY A 213 -20.61 1.91 20.98
N PHE A 214 -21.40 1.14 21.74
CA PHE A 214 -21.35 -0.32 21.70
C PHE A 214 -21.74 -0.85 20.32
N VAL A 215 -22.83 -0.35 19.71
CA VAL A 215 -23.18 -0.70 18.32
C VAL A 215 -22.05 -0.33 17.35
N ALA A 216 -21.44 0.85 17.49
CA ALA A 216 -20.32 1.28 16.65
C ALA A 216 -19.12 0.32 16.71
N VAL A 217 -18.81 -0.21 17.91
CA VAL A 217 -17.73 -1.19 18.08
C VAL A 217 -18.11 -2.53 17.46
N ILE A 218 -19.37 -2.99 17.61
CA ILE A 218 -19.86 -4.23 16.99
C ILE A 218 -19.81 -4.16 15.45
N VAL A 219 -20.22 -3.05 14.83
CA VAL A 219 -20.12 -2.94 13.36
C VAL A 219 -18.67 -2.74 12.89
N SER A 220 -17.76 -2.33 13.78
CA SER A 220 -16.33 -2.21 13.47
C SER A 220 -15.67 -3.56 13.16
N GLN A 221 -16.23 -4.67 13.62
CA GLN A 221 -15.72 -6.03 13.36
C GLN A 221 -14.22 -6.20 13.66
N THR A 222 -13.75 -5.49 14.70
CA THR A 222 -12.35 -5.49 15.13
C THR A 222 -12.16 -6.49 16.26
N ARG A 223 -11.51 -7.61 15.92
CA ARG A 223 -11.32 -8.78 16.82
C ARG A 223 -10.64 -8.44 18.14
N SER A 224 -9.57 -7.64 18.10
CA SER A 224 -8.87 -7.25 19.31
C SER A 224 -9.77 -6.46 20.25
N GLU A 225 -10.62 -5.57 19.72
CA GLU A 225 -11.56 -4.75 20.52
C GLU A 225 -12.62 -5.60 21.21
N TYR A 226 -13.13 -6.62 20.54
CA TYR A 226 -14.05 -7.58 21.18
C TYR A 226 -13.40 -8.29 22.38
N LEU A 227 -12.17 -8.75 22.21
CA LEU A 227 -11.41 -9.36 23.28
C LEU A 227 -11.15 -8.36 24.42
N ALA A 228 -10.80 -7.11 24.08
CA ALA A 228 -10.59 -6.05 25.06
C ALA A 228 -11.86 -5.77 25.87
N ILE A 229 -13.04 -5.63 25.24
CA ILE A 229 -14.32 -5.43 25.94
C ILE A 229 -14.62 -6.58 26.90
N ILE A 230 -14.42 -7.84 26.47
CA ILE A 230 -14.67 -9.02 27.31
C ILE A 230 -13.78 -8.98 28.56
N ILE A 231 -12.48 -8.73 28.37
CA ILE A 231 -11.51 -8.65 29.48
C ILE A 231 -11.84 -7.46 30.39
N MET A 232 -12.09 -6.28 29.81
CA MET A 232 -12.45 -5.06 30.53
C MET A 232 -13.71 -5.27 31.38
N THR A 233 -14.77 -5.83 30.80
CA THR A 233 -16.04 -6.07 31.50
C THR A 233 -15.88 -7.10 32.61
N SER A 234 -15.20 -8.21 32.33
CA SER A 234 -14.94 -9.27 33.32
C SER A 234 -14.12 -8.73 34.50
N LEU A 235 -13.05 -7.99 34.21
CA LEU A 235 -12.19 -7.40 35.22
C LEU A 235 -12.92 -6.31 36.02
N TYR A 236 -13.71 -5.45 35.36
CA TYR A 236 -14.53 -4.43 36.02
C TYR A 236 -15.49 -5.06 37.03
N ILE A 237 -16.24 -6.09 36.60
CA ILE A 237 -17.22 -6.80 37.43
C ILE A 237 -16.50 -7.46 38.62
N LEU A 238 -15.49 -8.29 38.34
CA LEU A 238 -14.77 -9.03 39.36
C LEU A 238 -14.18 -8.10 40.42
N MET A 239 -13.45 -7.06 40.00
CA MET A 239 -12.79 -6.12 40.92
C MET A 239 -13.80 -5.27 41.69
N TYR A 240 -14.91 -4.85 41.07
CA TYR A 240 -15.97 -4.14 41.79
C TYR A 240 -16.55 -4.99 42.93
N PHE A 241 -16.86 -6.25 42.69
CA PHE A 241 -17.41 -7.13 43.73
C PHE A 241 -16.41 -7.46 44.84
N ILE A 242 -15.13 -7.60 44.52
CA ILE A 242 -14.06 -7.80 45.50
C ILE A 242 -13.93 -6.54 46.39
N TRP A 243 -13.83 -5.35 45.80
CA TRP A 243 -13.48 -4.14 46.54
C TRP A 243 -14.66 -3.34 47.11
N ARG A 244 -15.91 -3.62 46.69
CA ARG A 244 -17.09 -2.91 47.24
C ARG A 244 -17.40 -3.29 48.70
N LYS A 245 -16.88 -4.42 49.20
CA LYS A 245 -17.11 -4.88 50.57
C LYS A 245 -16.54 -3.85 51.57
N GLY A 246 -17.32 -3.48 52.58
CA GLY A 246 -16.91 -2.50 53.59
C GLY A 246 -16.87 -1.03 53.14
N LYS A 247 -17.17 -0.71 51.88
CA LYS A 247 -17.21 0.68 51.38
C LYS A 247 -18.56 1.35 51.68
N LYS A 248 -18.50 2.63 52.09
CA LYS A 248 -19.67 3.45 52.46
C LYS A 248 -20.57 3.69 51.26
N ILE A 249 -21.88 3.76 51.53
CA ILE A 249 -22.90 4.18 50.57
C ILE A 249 -23.49 5.47 51.12
N ASN A 250 -23.47 6.55 50.36
CA ASN A 250 -24.12 7.77 50.78
C ASN A 250 -25.65 7.57 50.85
N LYS A 251 -26.18 7.63 52.07
CA LYS A 251 -27.61 7.40 52.36
C LYS A 251 -28.48 8.59 51.98
N GLU A 252 -27.91 9.80 51.88
CA GLU A 252 -28.61 11.07 51.60
C GLU A 252 -29.04 11.23 50.14
N ILE A 253 -28.61 10.33 49.26
CA ILE A 253 -28.96 10.37 47.84
C ILE A 253 -30.48 10.19 47.64
N PRO A 254 -31.15 11.05 46.84
CA PRO A 254 -32.58 10.96 46.57
C PRO A 254 -33.00 9.58 46.02
N LYS A 255 -34.11 9.02 46.54
CA LYS A 255 -34.68 7.73 46.08
C LYS A 255 -34.90 7.71 44.55
N LYS A 256 -35.32 8.83 43.96
CA LYS A 256 -35.52 8.98 42.51
C LYS A 256 -34.23 8.73 41.70
N VAL A 257 -33.06 9.16 42.20
CA VAL A 257 -31.75 8.94 41.55
C VAL A 257 -31.34 7.47 41.58
N ARG A 258 -31.59 6.78 42.70
CA ARG A 258 -31.34 5.34 42.81
C ARG A 258 -32.27 4.53 41.90
N ALA A 259 -33.54 4.93 41.79
CA ALA A 259 -34.52 4.29 40.93
C ALA A 259 -34.12 4.38 39.44
N ILE A 260 -33.85 5.59 38.93
CA ILE A 260 -33.42 5.77 37.53
C ILE A 260 -32.13 5.02 37.22
N THR A 261 -31.15 5.01 38.15
CA THR A 261 -29.92 4.24 38.01
C THR A 261 -30.19 2.75 37.85
N ARG A 262 -31.09 2.18 38.68
CA ARG A 262 -31.48 0.77 38.59
C ARG A 262 -32.16 0.46 37.25
N TYR A 263 -33.11 1.28 36.83
CA TYR A 263 -33.83 1.08 35.57
C TYR A 263 -32.88 1.14 34.37
N LEU A 264 -32.06 2.19 34.27
CA LEU A 264 -31.10 2.33 33.17
C LEU A 264 -30.07 1.21 33.15
N PHE A 265 -29.61 0.72 34.31
CA PHE A 265 -28.69 -0.40 34.38
C PHE A 265 -29.32 -1.71 33.91
N VAL A 266 -30.55 -2.02 34.32
CA VAL A 266 -31.26 -3.21 33.83
C VAL A 266 -31.52 -3.09 32.32
N SER A 267 -31.98 -1.92 31.86
CA SER A 267 -32.15 -1.63 30.43
C SER A 267 -30.84 -1.76 29.66
N LEU A 268 -29.69 -1.41 30.24
CA LEU A 268 -28.38 -1.53 29.61
C LEU A 268 -28.01 -2.99 29.36
N ILE A 269 -28.22 -3.87 30.35
CA ILE A 269 -27.96 -5.30 30.23
C ILE A 269 -28.86 -5.90 29.16
N VAL A 270 -30.17 -5.62 29.23
CA VAL A 270 -31.14 -6.11 28.25
C VAL A 270 -30.80 -5.62 26.84
N LEU A 271 -30.51 -4.33 26.68
CA LEU A 271 -30.16 -3.74 25.39
C LEU A 271 -28.85 -4.30 24.83
N SER A 272 -27.82 -4.47 25.67
CA SER A 272 -26.53 -5.03 25.23
C SER A 272 -26.69 -6.48 24.76
N THR A 273 -27.48 -7.29 25.48
CA THR A 273 -27.83 -8.65 25.05
C THR A 273 -28.60 -8.64 23.74
N ILE A 274 -29.60 -7.77 23.58
CA ILE A 274 -30.35 -7.62 22.33
C ILE A 274 -29.41 -7.22 21.18
N ILE A 275 -28.50 -6.25 21.37
CA ILE A 275 -27.53 -5.84 20.36
C ILE A 275 -26.67 -7.03 19.93
N VAL A 276 -26.12 -7.81 20.87
CA VAL A 276 -25.30 -8.98 20.54
C VAL A 276 -26.11 -10.01 19.75
N ILE A 277 -27.37 -10.27 20.12
CA ILE A 277 -28.24 -11.20 19.38
C ILE A 277 -28.52 -10.66 17.97
N VAL A 278 -28.95 -9.41 17.83
CA VAL A 278 -29.30 -8.79 16.54
C VAL A 278 -28.12 -8.76 15.59
N PHE A 279 -26.91 -8.43 16.04
CA PHE A 279 -25.73 -8.39 15.16
C PHE A 279 -25.09 -9.76 14.91
N ASN A 280 -25.68 -10.84 15.40
CA ASN A 280 -25.31 -12.22 15.05
C ASN A 280 -26.45 -12.99 14.36
N THR A 281 -27.57 -12.32 14.02
CA THR A 281 -28.68 -12.90 13.25
C THR A 281 -28.84 -12.21 11.90
N ASP A 282 -29.52 -12.88 10.99
CA ASP A 282 -29.80 -12.36 9.65
C ASP A 282 -30.95 -11.35 9.70
N ASN A 283 -30.64 -10.07 9.46
CA ASN A 283 -31.63 -9.01 9.45
C ASN A 283 -31.12 -7.79 8.63
N PRO A 284 -31.96 -6.76 8.42
CA PRO A 284 -31.55 -5.58 7.65
C PRO A 284 -30.34 -4.81 8.22
N LEU A 285 -30.13 -4.81 9.55
CA LEU A 285 -29.00 -4.14 10.18
C LEU A 285 -27.67 -4.88 9.93
N THR A 286 -27.71 -6.17 9.63
CA THR A 286 -26.54 -6.99 9.27
C THR A 286 -26.37 -7.19 7.77
N ASN A 287 -27.21 -6.53 6.95
CA ASN A 287 -27.28 -6.74 5.49
C ASN A 287 -27.47 -8.23 5.13
N GLY A 288 -28.39 -8.90 5.85
CA GLY A 288 -28.66 -10.33 5.68
C GLY A 288 -27.51 -11.21 6.17
N GLY A 289 -26.98 -10.96 7.37
CA GLY A 289 -25.97 -11.83 8.00
C GLY A 289 -24.51 -11.56 7.60
N LYS A 290 -24.26 -10.62 6.68
CA LYS A 290 -22.90 -10.25 6.24
C LYS A 290 -22.04 -9.66 7.36
N VAL A 291 -22.69 -9.10 8.39
CA VAL A 291 -22.06 -8.62 9.62
C VAL A 291 -22.34 -9.63 10.70
N SER A 292 -21.30 -10.32 11.18
CA SER A 292 -21.43 -11.30 12.26
C SER A 292 -20.16 -11.32 13.10
N MET A 293 -20.29 -11.22 14.42
CA MET A 293 -19.15 -11.28 15.34
C MET A 293 -18.52 -12.69 15.37
N THR A 294 -19.34 -13.75 15.35
CA THR A 294 -18.87 -15.14 15.38
C THR A 294 -18.06 -15.49 14.11
N SER A 295 -18.50 -15.04 12.94
CA SER A 295 -17.78 -15.23 11.67
C SER A 295 -16.36 -14.61 11.67
N ARG A 296 -16.15 -13.56 12.49
CA ARG A 296 -14.84 -12.90 12.59
C ARG A 296 -13.86 -13.69 13.44
N PHE A 297 -14.33 -14.39 14.47
CA PHE A 297 -13.48 -15.27 15.26
C PHE A 297 -13.10 -16.54 14.50
N SER A 298 -13.99 -17.12 13.68
CA SER A 298 -13.64 -18.28 12.85
C SER A 298 -12.59 -17.97 11.77
N ALA A 299 -12.58 -16.74 11.22
CA ALA A 299 -11.55 -16.28 10.27
C ALA A 299 -10.15 -16.05 10.88
N MET A 300 -9.99 -16.16 12.21
CA MET A 300 -8.72 -15.95 12.94
C MET A 300 -7.68 -17.03 12.71
N SER A 301 -8.08 -18.21 12.23
CA SER A 301 -7.16 -19.28 11.81
C SER A 301 -6.48 -18.99 10.46
N SER A 302 -6.87 -17.93 9.74
CA SER A 302 -6.29 -17.62 8.43
C SER A 302 -4.81 -17.22 8.53
N ILE A 303 -3.99 -17.95 7.77
CA ILE A 303 -2.53 -17.86 7.70
C ILE A 303 -2.06 -16.42 7.39
N SER A 304 -2.79 -15.70 6.53
CA SER A 304 -2.45 -14.33 6.10
C SER A 304 -2.34 -13.35 7.24
N SER A 305 -3.28 -13.38 8.19
CA SER A 305 -3.29 -12.40 9.26
C SER A 305 -2.20 -12.61 10.30
N LYS A 306 -1.65 -13.83 10.40
CA LYS A 306 -0.56 -14.17 11.33
C LYS A 306 0.80 -13.78 10.76
N ASP A 307 1.09 -14.18 9.52
CA ASP A 307 2.39 -13.95 8.86
C ASP A 307 2.72 -12.45 8.74
N GLU A 308 1.83 -11.65 8.13
CA GLU A 308 1.18 -10.62 8.95
C GLU A 308 1.94 -9.86 10.03
N ARG A 309 1.39 -10.10 11.20
CA ARG A 309 1.77 -9.50 12.46
C ARG A 309 3.16 -9.94 12.84
N PHE A 310 3.52 -11.20 12.61
CA PHE A 310 4.84 -11.71 12.94
C PHE A 310 5.93 -10.98 12.19
N LEU A 311 5.77 -10.80 10.87
CA LEU A 311 6.72 -10.04 10.07
C LEU A 311 6.87 -8.61 10.60
N SER A 312 5.77 -7.92 10.87
CA SER A 312 5.79 -6.55 11.42
C SER A 312 6.35 -6.48 12.86
N TRP A 313 6.06 -7.46 13.71
CA TRP A 313 6.54 -7.51 15.11
C TRP A 313 8.04 -7.76 15.13
N PHE A 314 8.50 -8.80 14.44
CA PHE A 314 9.87 -9.27 14.49
C PHE A 314 10.82 -8.44 13.61
N THR A 315 10.32 -7.66 12.65
CA THR A 315 11.13 -6.58 12.04
C THR A 315 11.67 -5.62 13.10
N SER A 316 10.95 -5.41 14.22
CA SER A 316 11.46 -4.57 15.32
C SER A 316 12.66 -5.20 16.05
N LEU A 317 12.81 -6.53 15.99
CA LEU A 317 13.97 -7.23 16.56
C LEU A 317 15.22 -6.98 15.71
N GLU A 318 15.11 -6.97 14.39
CA GLU A 318 16.23 -6.58 13.50
C GLU A 318 16.69 -5.14 13.79
N LEU A 319 15.77 -4.20 14.07
CA LEU A 319 16.12 -2.84 14.51
C LEU A 319 16.83 -2.83 15.87
N TRP A 320 16.47 -3.74 16.77
CA TRP A 320 17.06 -3.86 18.09
C TRP A 320 18.46 -4.50 18.04
N GLU A 321 18.69 -5.45 17.13
CA GLU A 321 19.99 -6.11 16.94
C GLU A 321 21.10 -5.11 16.58
N ASP A 322 20.78 -4.11 15.75
CA ASP A 322 21.71 -3.02 15.41
C ASP A 322 22.08 -2.16 16.64
N HIS A 323 21.14 -1.97 17.57
CA HIS A 323 21.23 -1.01 18.68
C HIS A 323 20.58 -1.51 19.98
N LYS A 324 21.29 -2.36 20.72
CA LYS A 324 20.68 -3.11 21.83
C LYS A 324 20.24 -2.25 23.04
N ILE A 325 21.02 -1.23 23.41
CA ILE A 325 20.83 -0.50 24.68
C ILE A 325 19.72 0.54 24.57
N PHE A 326 19.90 1.51 23.67
CA PHE A 326 18.97 2.63 23.45
C PHE A 326 18.18 2.53 22.14
N GLY A 327 18.27 1.42 21.40
CA GLY A 327 17.51 1.23 20.17
C GLY A 327 18.00 2.08 19.01
N SER A 328 17.42 1.87 17.84
CA SER A 328 17.78 2.60 16.62
C SER A 328 17.38 4.09 16.65
N GLY A 329 16.57 4.50 17.64
CA GLY A 329 16.07 5.86 17.80
C GLY A 329 14.55 5.96 17.66
N ILE A 330 13.92 6.87 18.40
CA ILE A 330 12.46 6.99 18.34
C ILE A 330 11.99 7.43 16.94
N ALA A 331 10.91 6.83 16.44
CA ALA A 331 10.34 7.04 15.10
C ALA A 331 11.18 6.57 13.89
N THR A 332 12.15 5.66 14.07
CA THR A 332 12.92 5.05 12.97
C THR A 332 12.24 3.83 12.35
N TYR A 333 11.27 3.18 13.01
CA TYR A 333 10.60 2.00 12.45
C TYR A 333 10.01 2.29 11.08
N GLN A 334 9.30 3.41 10.92
CA GLN A 334 8.70 3.82 9.64
C GLN A 334 9.72 4.12 8.53
N LEU A 335 10.99 4.37 8.88
CA LEU A 335 12.08 4.65 7.94
C LEU A 335 12.80 3.36 7.54
N LEU A 336 13.07 2.49 8.51
CA LEU A 336 13.91 1.31 8.35
C LEU A 336 13.11 0.03 8.06
N SER A 337 11.79 0.02 8.26
CA SER A 337 11.00 -1.22 8.20
C SER A 337 11.11 -1.95 6.87
N ILE A 338 11.13 -1.27 5.72
CA ILE A 338 11.19 -1.95 4.42
C ILE A 338 12.52 -2.69 4.24
N SER A 339 13.66 -2.06 4.55
CA SER A 339 14.97 -2.71 4.42
C SER A 339 15.16 -3.80 5.47
N LYS A 340 14.80 -3.51 6.72
CA LYS A 340 14.93 -4.47 7.83
C LYS A 340 13.99 -5.66 7.69
N MET A 341 12.83 -5.47 7.06
CA MET A 341 11.95 -6.58 6.68
C MET A 341 12.56 -7.43 5.57
N GLY A 342 13.26 -6.82 4.60
CA GLY A 342 14.05 -7.56 3.61
C GLY A 342 15.09 -8.47 4.27
N GLU A 343 15.88 -7.91 5.19
CA GLU A 343 16.86 -8.66 6.01
C GLU A 343 16.20 -9.79 6.82
N TYR A 344 15.07 -9.51 7.48
CA TYR A 344 14.33 -10.52 8.24
C TYR A 344 13.80 -11.65 7.33
N LEU A 345 13.24 -11.30 6.17
CA LEU A 345 12.69 -12.27 5.21
C LEU A 345 13.76 -13.14 4.56
N GLU A 346 14.99 -12.65 4.43
CA GLU A 346 16.10 -13.47 3.95
C GLU A 346 16.35 -14.66 4.88
N LYS A 347 16.31 -14.42 6.20
CA LYS A 347 16.42 -15.41 7.28
C LYS A 347 15.14 -16.24 7.48
N HIS A 348 13.97 -15.63 7.24
CA HIS A 348 12.64 -16.19 7.49
C HIS A 348 11.73 -16.17 6.25
N PRO A 349 12.11 -16.89 5.17
CA PRO A 349 11.39 -16.82 3.90
C PRO A 349 9.98 -17.43 3.95
N GLU A 350 9.66 -18.24 4.96
CA GLU A 350 8.30 -18.71 5.25
C GLU A 350 7.29 -17.58 5.54
N LEU A 351 7.76 -16.34 5.71
CA LEU A 351 6.93 -15.15 5.92
C LEU A 351 6.77 -14.27 4.68
N TYR A 352 7.27 -14.67 3.50
CA TYR A 352 7.12 -13.90 2.25
C TYR A 352 5.67 -13.50 1.94
N TYR A 353 4.71 -14.39 2.24
CA TYR A 353 3.29 -14.13 2.07
C TYR A 353 2.76 -12.99 2.96
N GLY A 354 3.39 -12.78 4.12
CA GLY A 354 3.05 -11.74 5.09
C GLY A 354 3.49 -10.34 4.70
N TRP A 355 4.22 -10.16 3.59
CA TRP A 355 4.74 -8.85 3.21
C TRP A 355 3.62 -7.81 3.05
N ASN A 356 3.85 -6.64 3.65
CA ASN A 356 2.98 -5.47 3.55
C ASN A 356 3.82 -4.20 3.81
N ASN A 357 3.27 -3.05 3.41
CA ASN A 357 3.93 -1.76 3.64
C ASN A 357 3.67 -1.26 5.08
N PHE A 358 4.33 -1.89 6.06
CA PHE A 358 4.18 -1.58 7.48
C PHE A 358 4.91 -0.28 7.85
N LYS A 359 4.14 0.75 8.22
CA LYS A 359 4.66 2.01 8.82
C LYS A 359 4.88 1.92 10.33
N ARG A 360 4.37 0.86 10.97
CA ARG A 360 4.38 0.63 12.42
C ARG A 360 4.45 -0.86 12.66
N ALA A 361 5.07 -1.27 13.75
CA ALA A 361 5.21 -2.68 14.11
C ALA A 361 3.85 -3.33 14.38
N HIS A 362 2.77 -2.58 14.59
CA HIS A 362 1.48 -3.16 14.97
C HIS A 362 1.51 -3.90 16.32
N ASN A 363 2.47 -3.51 17.16
CA ASN A 363 2.64 -3.83 18.56
C ASN A 363 3.58 -2.75 19.14
N ASP A 364 3.05 -1.88 20.00
CA ASP A 364 3.81 -0.75 20.54
C ASP A 364 4.99 -1.23 21.40
N TYR A 365 4.90 -2.41 22.04
CA TYR A 365 5.97 -2.94 22.88
C TYR A 365 7.19 -3.38 22.07
N PHE A 366 6.98 -4.12 20.98
CA PHE A 366 8.07 -4.49 20.06
C PHE A 366 8.66 -3.25 19.37
N GLN A 367 7.82 -2.30 18.96
CA GLN A 367 8.32 -1.06 18.36
C GLN A 367 9.18 -0.27 19.35
N VAL A 368 8.76 -0.17 20.61
CA VAL A 368 9.54 0.47 21.68
C VAL A 368 10.88 -0.24 21.89
N LEU A 369 10.93 -1.57 21.86
CA LEU A 369 12.19 -2.31 21.93
C LEU A 369 13.14 -1.95 20.76
N GLY A 370 12.65 -1.94 19.52
CA GLY A 370 13.47 -1.60 18.35
C GLY A 370 13.91 -0.12 18.31
N GLU A 371 13.08 0.80 18.78
CA GLU A 371 13.32 2.25 18.70
C GLU A 371 14.00 2.85 19.94
N THR A 372 13.87 2.23 21.11
CA THR A 372 14.41 2.74 22.40
C THR A 372 15.25 1.73 23.18
N GLY A 373 15.44 0.53 22.61
CA GLY A 373 16.31 -0.51 23.15
C GLY A 373 15.80 -1.12 24.46
N ILE A 374 16.66 -1.93 25.08
CA ILE A 374 16.31 -2.61 26.33
C ILE A 374 16.00 -1.61 27.45
N VAL A 375 16.66 -0.44 27.48
CA VAL A 375 16.42 0.57 28.52
C VAL A 375 15.02 1.14 28.43
N GLY A 376 14.61 1.62 27.24
CA GLY A 376 13.26 2.15 27.05
C GLY A 376 12.19 1.08 27.22
N PHE A 377 12.43 -0.15 26.73
CA PHE A 377 11.54 -1.28 26.94
C PHE A 377 11.36 -1.61 28.43
N SER A 378 12.44 -1.75 29.20
CA SER A 378 12.38 -2.02 30.64
C SER A 378 11.64 -0.92 31.42
N LEU A 379 11.81 0.35 31.04
CA LEU A 379 11.08 1.47 31.64
C LEU A 379 9.57 1.41 31.32
N LEU A 380 9.19 1.02 30.11
CA LEU A 380 7.79 0.81 29.75
C LEU A 380 7.16 -0.35 30.54
N ILE A 381 7.87 -1.48 30.67
CA ILE A 381 7.41 -2.61 31.49
C ILE A 381 7.31 -2.22 32.97
N ALA A 382 8.30 -1.49 33.50
CA ALA A 382 8.25 -0.96 34.86
C ALA A 382 7.04 -0.03 35.06
N LEU A 383 6.71 0.82 34.08
CA LEU A 383 5.51 1.66 34.13
C LEU A 383 4.23 0.81 34.22
N LEU A 384 4.10 -0.23 33.39
CA LEU A 384 2.95 -1.13 33.44
C LEU A 384 2.83 -1.84 34.80
N ILE A 385 3.94 -2.33 35.36
CA ILE A 385 3.98 -2.97 36.69
C ILE A 385 3.55 -1.98 37.77
N ILE A 386 4.02 -0.73 37.72
CA ILE A 386 3.66 0.29 38.71
C ILE A 386 2.18 0.70 38.58
N LEU A 387 1.66 0.82 37.35
CA LEU A 387 0.25 1.09 37.12
C LEU A 387 -0.63 -0.07 37.63
N ALA A 388 -0.21 -1.32 37.40
CA ALA A 388 -0.86 -2.50 37.98
C ALA A 388 -0.80 -2.48 39.52
N TYR A 389 0.34 -2.13 40.10
CA TYR A 389 0.46 -1.94 41.55
C TYR A 389 -0.54 -0.91 42.07
N TYR A 390 -0.69 0.24 41.40
CA TYR A 390 -1.70 1.24 41.78
C TYR A 390 -3.13 0.74 41.61
N PHE A 391 -3.41 0.00 40.54
CA PHE A 391 -4.70 -0.64 40.30
C PHE A 391 -5.14 -1.50 41.49
N PHE A 392 -4.23 -2.30 42.08
CA PHE A 392 -4.56 -3.17 43.21
C PHE A 392 -4.48 -2.50 44.59
N THR A 393 -3.80 -1.35 44.72
CA THR A 393 -3.56 -0.72 46.04
C THR A 393 -4.43 0.49 46.34
N ILE A 394 -4.73 1.33 45.34
CA ILE A 394 -5.58 2.52 45.53
C ILE A 394 -7.00 2.17 46.00
N PRO A 395 -7.70 1.15 45.46
CA PRO A 395 -9.05 0.77 45.91
C PRO A 395 -9.15 0.47 47.41
N LYS A 396 -8.05 0.03 48.03
CA LYS A 396 -8.00 -0.23 49.47
C LYS A 396 -8.17 1.06 50.29
N LYS A 397 -7.77 2.22 49.74
CA LYS A 397 -7.82 3.54 50.39
C LYS A 397 -9.09 4.35 50.09
N ILE A 398 -9.83 3.96 49.05
CA ILE A 398 -11.11 4.59 48.70
C ILE A 398 -12.15 4.22 49.76
N GLU A 399 -12.91 5.17 50.27
CA GLU A 399 -13.93 4.90 51.31
C GLU A 399 -15.33 4.67 50.73
N ASP A 400 -15.65 5.37 49.65
CA ASP A 400 -17.00 5.44 49.07
C ASP A 400 -17.14 4.57 47.82
N ARG A 401 -18.32 3.96 47.63
CA ARG A 401 -18.57 3.11 46.46
C ARG A 401 -18.57 3.86 45.14
N ASP A 402 -18.98 5.13 45.14
CA ASP A 402 -19.02 5.93 43.91
C ASP A 402 -17.60 6.24 43.40
N ASP A 403 -16.69 6.58 44.30
CA ASP A 403 -15.29 6.80 43.97
C ASP A 403 -14.60 5.51 43.52
N LEU A 404 -14.98 4.36 44.07
CA LEU A 404 -14.51 3.06 43.59
C LEU A 404 -14.95 2.81 42.14
N LEU A 405 -16.20 3.15 41.80
CA LEU A 405 -16.69 3.05 40.41
C LEU A 405 -15.91 4.00 39.49
N LEU A 406 -15.68 5.25 39.90
CA LEU A 406 -14.90 6.20 39.10
C LEU A 406 -13.47 5.69 38.86
N PHE A 407 -12.80 5.21 39.91
CA PHE A 407 -11.46 4.66 39.82
C PHE A 407 -11.39 3.45 38.88
N LEU A 408 -12.35 2.51 39.01
CA LEU A 408 -12.43 1.35 38.14
C LEU A 408 -12.66 1.75 36.69
N SER A 409 -13.58 2.68 36.41
CA SER A 409 -13.83 3.15 35.04
C SER A 409 -12.59 3.76 34.40
N LEU A 410 -11.88 4.65 35.11
CA LEU A 410 -10.64 5.22 34.60
C LEU A 410 -9.57 4.15 34.37
N SER A 411 -9.40 3.23 35.32
CA SER A 411 -8.34 2.22 35.27
C SER A 411 -8.57 1.15 34.22
N ILE A 412 -9.82 0.68 34.07
CA ILE A 412 -10.19 -0.33 33.09
C ILE A 412 -10.07 0.21 31.66
N SER A 413 -10.35 1.51 31.44
CA SER A 413 -10.06 2.16 30.16
C SER A 413 -8.56 2.11 29.79
N ILE A 414 -7.66 2.24 30.78
CA ILE A 414 -6.20 2.11 30.56
C ILE A 414 -5.80 0.66 30.28
N VAL A 415 -6.44 -0.31 30.96
CA VAL A 415 -6.23 -1.74 30.68
C VAL A 415 -6.61 -2.05 29.23
N GLY A 416 -7.76 -1.54 28.75
CA GLY A 416 -8.16 -1.65 27.35
C GLY A 416 -7.11 -1.08 26.39
N PHE A 417 -6.61 0.13 26.67
CA PHE A 417 -5.53 0.75 25.90
C PHE A 417 -4.24 -0.09 25.89
N ALA A 418 -3.83 -0.65 27.03
CA ALA A 418 -2.62 -1.48 27.15
C ALA A 418 -2.74 -2.81 26.39
N ILE A 419 -3.91 -3.46 26.44
CA ILE A 419 -4.21 -4.67 25.64
C ILE A 419 -4.14 -4.34 24.15
N GLN A 420 -4.71 -3.21 23.74
CA GLN A 420 -4.72 -2.81 22.33
C GLN A 420 -3.36 -2.38 21.81
N SER A 421 -2.49 -1.88 22.69
CA SER A 421 -1.08 -1.61 22.37
C SER A 421 -0.29 -2.89 22.04
N PHE A 422 -0.77 -4.07 22.42
CA PHE A 422 -0.18 -5.36 22.00
C PHE A 422 -0.60 -5.73 20.57
N PHE A 423 -1.86 -5.48 20.20
CA PHE A 423 -2.41 -5.86 18.90
C PHE A 423 -2.43 -4.72 17.88
N SER A 424 -2.01 -3.52 18.24
CA SER A 424 -2.08 -2.32 17.42
C SER A 424 -1.12 -1.27 17.96
N PHE A 425 -1.38 0.00 17.65
CA PHE A 425 -0.51 1.13 17.98
C PHE A 425 -1.28 2.39 18.41
N PRO A 426 -2.24 2.28 19.37
CA PRO A 426 -3.11 3.38 19.75
C PRO A 426 -2.37 4.58 20.36
N GLY A 427 -1.16 4.39 20.92
CA GLY A 427 -0.33 5.48 21.44
C GLY A 427 0.15 6.47 20.36
N HIS A 428 0.14 6.06 19.10
CA HIS A 428 0.49 6.91 17.97
C HIS A 428 -0.70 7.71 17.40
N LEU A 429 -1.90 7.54 17.97
CA LEU A 429 -3.11 8.25 17.58
C LEU A 429 -3.53 9.17 18.71
N LEU A 430 -3.49 10.47 18.44
CA LEU A 430 -3.58 11.47 19.50
C LEU A 430 -4.85 11.42 20.36
N PRO A 431 -6.07 11.21 19.83
CA PRO A 431 -7.26 11.11 20.68
C PRO A 431 -7.14 10.00 21.74
N ASN A 432 -6.65 8.84 21.33
CA ASN A 432 -6.51 7.65 22.18
C ASN A 432 -5.39 7.88 23.21
N ALA A 433 -4.23 8.36 22.75
CA ALA A 433 -3.11 8.68 23.64
C ALA A 433 -3.47 9.76 24.67
N LEU A 434 -4.18 10.82 24.27
CA LEU A 434 -4.59 11.89 25.17
C LEU A 434 -5.60 11.40 26.21
N ALA A 435 -6.58 10.60 25.81
CA ALA A 435 -7.53 9.97 26.73
C ALA A 435 -6.81 9.05 27.73
N ALA A 436 -5.88 8.22 27.25
CA ALA A 436 -5.09 7.32 28.11
C ALA A 436 -4.24 8.11 29.12
N THR A 437 -3.51 9.14 28.66
CA THR A 437 -2.74 10.03 29.54
C THR A 437 -3.64 10.68 30.58
N PHE A 438 -4.80 11.20 30.18
CA PHE A 438 -5.74 11.83 31.12
C PHE A 438 -6.27 10.84 32.15
N PHE A 439 -6.78 9.67 31.72
CA PHE A 439 -7.35 8.67 32.62
C PHE A 439 -6.32 8.11 33.59
N ALA A 440 -5.11 7.80 33.12
CA ALA A 440 -4.01 7.32 33.96
C ALA A 440 -3.61 8.35 35.00
N SER A 441 -3.43 9.61 34.58
CA SER A 441 -3.01 10.70 35.46
C SER A 441 -4.06 10.99 36.55
N VAL A 442 -5.35 10.95 36.22
CA VAL A 442 -6.42 11.13 37.22
C VAL A 442 -6.52 9.92 38.16
N ALA A 443 -6.43 8.68 37.64
CA ALA A 443 -6.54 7.46 38.45
C ALA A 443 -5.45 7.35 39.52
N ILE A 444 -4.22 7.75 39.21
CA ILE A 444 -3.10 7.76 40.16
C ILE A 444 -2.97 9.10 40.90
N GLY A 445 -3.90 10.03 40.69
CA GLY A 445 -3.84 11.40 41.18
C GLY A 445 -4.13 11.55 42.68
N PRO A 446 -3.99 12.78 43.20
CA PRO A 446 -4.22 13.10 44.61
C PRO A 446 -5.68 12.92 45.04
N TYR A 447 -6.64 12.97 44.10
CA TYR A 447 -8.06 12.68 44.39
C TYR A 447 -8.24 11.30 45.07
N PHE A 448 -7.61 10.26 44.52
CA PHE A 448 -7.70 8.91 45.08
C PHE A 448 -6.58 8.57 46.07
N THR A 449 -5.37 9.07 45.82
CA THR A 449 -4.21 8.69 46.63
C THR A 449 -4.14 9.43 47.97
N LYS A 450 -4.84 10.57 48.10
CA LYS A 450 -4.84 11.46 49.27
C LYS A 450 -3.43 11.89 49.73
N LYS A 451 -2.45 11.84 48.82
CA LYS A 451 -1.04 12.15 49.10
C LYS A 451 -0.76 13.66 48.96
N GLU A 452 0.27 14.10 49.67
CA GLU A 452 0.68 15.51 49.71
C GLU A 452 1.35 16.00 48.41
N TYR A 453 1.31 17.31 48.20
CA TYR A 453 1.94 17.99 47.08
C TYR A 453 3.38 18.35 47.40
N LYS A 454 4.25 18.23 46.40
CA LYS A 454 5.62 18.73 46.45
C LYS A 454 5.66 20.18 45.96
N GLN A 455 6.65 20.93 46.44
CA GLN A 455 6.84 22.33 46.06
C GLN A 455 8.28 22.60 45.62
N ILE A 456 8.42 23.35 44.53
CA ILE A 456 9.65 24.01 44.12
C ILE A 456 9.48 25.50 44.40
N LYS A 457 10.49 26.14 45.00
CA LYS A 457 10.44 27.56 45.40
C LYS A 457 11.66 28.33 44.87
N GLY A 458 11.55 29.65 44.85
CA GLY A 458 12.66 30.57 44.56
C GLY A 458 13.11 30.51 43.10
N ILE A 459 14.42 30.59 42.87
CA ILE A 459 15.01 30.61 41.52
C ILE A 459 14.74 29.32 40.74
N LEU A 460 14.73 28.16 41.42
CA LEU A 460 14.47 26.87 40.78
C LEU A 460 13.06 26.80 40.17
N ALA A 461 12.07 27.45 40.78
CA ALA A 461 10.72 27.54 40.23
C ALA A 461 10.69 28.35 38.92
N ILE A 462 11.46 29.45 38.87
CA ILE A 462 11.59 30.28 37.68
C ILE A 462 12.28 29.49 36.56
N VAL A 463 13.40 28.83 36.86
CA VAL A 463 14.14 28.02 35.88
C VAL A 463 13.26 26.89 35.32
N THR A 464 12.55 26.16 36.19
CA THR A 464 11.62 25.11 35.74
C THR A 464 10.51 25.68 34.86
N ALA A 465 9.92 26.84 35.22
CA ALA A 465 8.91 27.47 34.39
C ALA A 465 9.44 27.83 32.99
N ILE A 466 10.64 28.39 32.91
CA ILE A 466 11.30 28.73 31.64
C ILE A 466 11.57 27.48 30.80
N LEU A 467 12.11 26.41 31.40
CA LEU A 467 12.40 25.16 30.70
C LEU A 467 11.13 24.49 30.16
N VAL A 468 10.05 24.48 30.94
CA VAL A 468 8.74 23.96 30.48
C VAL A 468 8.22 24.77 29.30
N VAL A 469 8.28 26.10 29.38
CA VAL A 469 7.86 26.99 28.28
C VAL A 469 8.71 26.75 27.04
N LEU A 470 10.04 26.69 27.17
CA LEU A 470 10.95 26.42 26.06
C LEU A 470 10.60 25.09 25.38
N LEU A 471 10.48 23.99 26.13
CA LEU A 471 10.12 22.68 25.59
C LEU A 471 8.78 22.71 24.86
N VAL A 472 7.76 23.35 25.44
CA VAL A 472 6.42 23.44 24.84
C VAL A 472 6.48 24.24 23.54
N TYR A 473 7.13 25.40 23.51
CA TYR A 473 7.29 26.21 22.29
C TYR A 473 8.09 25.48 21.20
N THR A 474 9.18 24.79 21.58
CA THR A 474 9.96 23.98 20.63
C THR A 474 9.10 22.87 20.04
N THR A 475 8.34 22.15 20.87
CA THR A 475 7.44 21.09 20.40
C THR A 475 6.35 21.65 19.50
N THR A 476 5.73 22.77 19.87
CA THR A 476 4.73 23.46 19.04
C THR A 476 5.30 23.86 17.69
N TYR A 477 6.48 24.47 17.66
CA TYR A 477 7.16 24.85 16.42
C TYR A 477 7.40 23.64 15.51
N LEU A 478 7.95 22.55 16.05
CA LEU A 478 8.23 21.34 15.27
C LEU A 478 6.96 20.69 14.70
N ARG A 479 5.89 20.59 15.51
CA ARG A 479 4.59 20.04 15.08
C ARG A 479 3.89 20.90 14.04
N TRP A 480 3.94 22.23 14.20
CA TRP A 480 3.35 23.15 13.23
C TRP A 480 4.12 23.16 11.90
N ASN A 481 5.45 23.13 11.92
CA ASN A 481 6.23 22.97 10.69
C ASN A 481 5.88 21.67 9.97
N ARG A 482 5.73 20.56 10.69
CA ARG A 482 5.31 19.28 10.09
C ARG A 482 3.91 19.37 9.49
N PHE A 483 2.97 20.01 10.17
CA PHE A 483 1.61 20.22 9.67
C PHE A 483 1.59 21.10 8.41
N ILE A 484 2.29 22.23 8.41
CA ILE A 484 2.40 23.13 7.26
C ILE A 484 3.07 22.41 6.07
N SER A 485 4.13 21.65 6.33
CA SER A 485 4.81 20.85 5.31
C SER A 485 3.88 19.82 4.69
N GLU A 486 3.04 19.16 5.49
CA GLU A 486 2.06 18.20 5.01
C GLU A 486 0.94 18.84 4.17
N VAL A 487 0.45 20.02 4.56
CA VAL A 487 -0.53 20.77 3.78
C VAL A 487 0.04 21.08 2.39
N ASN A 488 1.30 21.55 2.34
CA ASN A 488 1.99 21.80 1.09
C ASN A 488 2.21 20.51 0.28
N PHE A 489 2.63 19.42 0.92
CA PHE A 489 2.72 18.11 0.28
C PHE A 489 1.38 17.65 -0.30
N LYS A 490 0.27 17.78 0.44
CA LYS A 490 -1.06 17.35 0.00
C LYS A 490 -1.51 18.12 -1.23
N ASN A 491 -1.29 19.44 -1.25
CA ASN A 491 -1.60 20.28 -2.40
C ASN A 491 -0.68 19.95 -3.59
N GLY A 492 0.63 19.80 -3.37
CA GLY A 492 1.60 19.45 -4.39
C GLY A 492 1.37 18.07 -4.99
N ASN A 493 1.04 17.08 -4.17
CA ASN A 493 0.72 15.72 -4.59
C ASN A 493 -0.61 15.67 -5.37
N THR A 494 -1.63 16.44 -4.96
CA THR A 494 -2.87 16.55 -5.74
C THR A 494 -2.58 17.12 -7.13
N ALA A 495 -1.77 18.19 -7.23
CA ALA A 495 -1.36 18.76 -8.50
C ALA A 495 -0.52 17.76 -9.33
N TYR A 496 0.41 17.03 -8.70
CA TYR A 496 1.19 15.98 -9.35
C TYR A 496 0.30 14.89 -9.94
N LEU A 497 -0.68 14.39 -9.19
CA LEU A 497 -1.59 13.34 -9.67
C LEU A 497 -2.44 13.82 -10.85
N THR A 498 -2.90 15.08 -10.82
CA THR A 498 -3.59 15.68 -11.97
C THR A 498 -2.67 15.82 -13.17
N TYR A 499 -1.43 16.29 -12.97
CA TYR A 499 -0.41 16.34 -14.02
C TYR A 499 -0.15 14.95 -14.63
N ALA A 500 0.12 13.94 -13.80
CA ALA A 500 0.39 12.57 -14.23
C ALA A 500 -0.78 11.99 -15.03
N LYS A 501 -2.02 12.23 -14.58
CA LYS A 501 -3.22 11.81 -15.31
C LYS A 501 -3.33 12.47 -16.69
N ILE A 502 -3.03 13.77 -16.79
CA ILE A 502 -3.00 14.46 -18.08
C ILE A 502 -1.94 13.85 -19.00
N MET A 503 -0.73 13.57 -18.49
CA MET A 503 0.35 12.95 -19.27
C MET A 503 0.00 11.52 -19.72
N GLU A 504 -0.82 10.79 -18.95
CA GLU A 504 -1.30 9.47 -19.32
C GLU A 504 -2.41 9.51 -20.39
N GLU A 505 -3.31 10.50 -20.31
CA GLU A 505 -4.45 10.63 -21.23
C GLU A 505 -4.05 11.29 -22.56
N TYR A 506 -3.09 12.22 -22.55
CA TYR A 506 -2.72 13.02 -23.72
C TYR A 506 -2.36 12.19 -24.97
N PRO A 507 -1.51 11.15 -24.90
CA PRO A 507 -1.16 10.34 -26.07
C PRO A 507 -2.34 9.52 -26.64
N LYS A 508 -3.37 9.25 -25.82
CA LYS A 508 -4.53 8.43 -26.22
C LYS A 508 -5.53 9.20 -27.09
N ILE A 509 -5.47 10.53 -27.09
CA ILE A 509 -6.43 11.39 -27.79
C ILE A 509 -6.38 11.16 -29.30
N ASP A 510 -5.19 10.99 -29.88
CA ASP A 510 -5.07 10.75 -31.33
C ASP A 510 -5.68 9.41 -31.74
N ALA A 511 -5.53 8.37 -30.91
CA ALA A 511 -6.19 7.10 -31.14
C ALA A 511 -7.72 7.24 -31.10
N TYR A 512 -8.27 8.03 -30.16
CA TYR A 512 -9.71 8.29 -30.10
C TYR A 512 -10.21 9.11 -31.28
N ILE A 513 -9.46 10.13 -31.72
CA ILE A 513 -9.79 10.90 -32.92
C ILE A 513 -9.81 9.98 -34.14
N ASN A 514 -8.78 9.17 -34.35
CA ASN A 514 -8.71 8.22 -35.47
C ASN A 514 -9.86 7.20 -35.43
N GLN A 515 -10.23 6.73 -34.24
CA GLN A 515 -11.38 5.83 -34.08
C GLN A 515 -12.71 6.51 -34.48
N LEU A 516 -12.91 7.76 -34.09
CA LEU A 516 -14.11 8.52 -34.46
C LEU A 516 -14.12 8.90 -35.93
N GLU A 517 -12.96 9.21 -36.52
CA GLU A 517 -12.82 9.45 -37.96
C GLU A 517 -13.11 8.17 -38.76
N GLY A 518 -12.66 7.01 -38.29
CA GLY A 518 -13.06 5.71 -38.85
C GLY A 518 -14.56 5.44 -38.72
N ARG A 519 -15.17 5.76 -37.57
CA ARG A 519 -16.62 5.66 -37.38
C ARG A 519 -17.40 6.59 -38.31
N LEU A 520 -16.85 7.77 -38.60
CA LEU A 520 -17.43 8.71 -39.57
C LEU A 520 -17.36 8.15 -40.99
N ASP A 521 -16.26 7.47 -41.36
CA ASP A 521 -16.14 6.76 -42.63
C ASP A 521 -17.16 5.61 -42.73
N ASP A 522 -17.30 4.81 -41.67
CA ASP A 522 -18.32 3.74 -41.61
C ASP A 522 -19.74 4.28 -41.75
N LEU A 523 -20.04 5.45 -41.17
CA LEU A 523 -21.35 6.12 -41.33
C LEU A 523 -21.57 6.57 -42.77
N ASN A 524 -20.55 7.17 -43.41
CA ASN A 524 -20.64 7.63 -44.80
C ASN A 524 -20.78 6.47 -45.79
N ASN A 525 -20.21 5.31 -45.48
CA ASN A 525 -20.23 4.10 -46.31
C ASN A 525 -21.29 3.06 -45.87
N PHE A 526 -22.08 3.36 -44.84
CA PHE A 526 -23.08 2.47 -44.24
C PHE A 526 -22.55 1.07 -43.88
N ARG A 527 -21.38 1.01 -43.25
CA ARG A 527 -20.71 -0.21 -42.80
C ARG A 527 -20.97 -0.49 -41.32
N GLY A 528 -20.77 -1.76 -40.92
CA GLY A 528 -20.87 -2.17 -39.51
C GLY A 528 -22.22 -1.82 -38.86
N GLU A 529 -22.17 -1.05 -37.78
CA GLU A 529 -23.35 -0.61 -37.02
C GLU A 529 -24.29 0.32 -37.81
N PHE A 530 -23.81 0.96 -38.88
CA PHE A 530 -24.60 1.86 -39.72
C PHE A 530 -25.24 1.18 -40.94
N SER A 531 -25.09 -0.14 -41.07
CA SER A 531 -25.69 -0.92 -42.15
C SER A 531 -27.22 -0.82 -42.21
N GLN A 532 -27.87 -0.62 -41.06
CA GLN A 532 -29.32 -0.39 -40.95
C GLN A 532 -29.78 0.94 -41.58
N LEU A 533 -28.87 1.90 -41.76
CA LEU A 533 -29.16 3.21 -42.38
C LEU A 533 -29.09 3.17 -43.92
N LYS A 534 -28.76 2.01 -44.52
CA LYS A 534 -28.86 1.81 -45.97
C LYS A 534 -30.32 2.04 -46.41
N PRO A 535 -30.56 2.73 -47.55
CA PRO A 535 -31.91 3.13 -47.96
C PRO A 535 -32.92 1.97 -47.98
N GLU A 536 -32.54 0.83 -48.55
CA GLU A 536 -33.44 -0.33 -48.68
C GLU A 536 -33.76 -0.98 -47.33
N VAL A 537 -32.74 -1.13 -46.48
CA VAL A 537 -32.86 -1.74 -45.15
C VAL A 537 -33.70 -0.86 -44.21
N TRP A 538 -33.46 0.46 -44.23
CA TRP A 538 -34.20 1.42 -43.40
C TRP A 538 -35.69 1.47 -43.76
N LYS A 539 -36.00 1.48 -45.05
CA LYS A 539 -37.39 1.45 -45.55
C LYS A 539 -38.11 0.18 -45.09
N GLU A 540 -37.47 -0.98 -45.22
CA GLU A 540 -38.07 -2.26 -44.80
C GLU A 540 -38.33 -2.30 -43.28
N LEU A 541 -37.36 -1.84 -42.48
CA LEU A 541 -37.48 -1.77 -41.02
C LEU A 541 -38.63 -0.85 -40.59
N LYS A 542 -38.73 0.34 -41.19
CA LYS A 542 -39.77 1.32 -40.87
C LYS A 542 -41.15 0.91 -41.36
N LYS A 543 -41.22 0.24 -42.51
CA LYS A 543 -42.47 -0.33 -43.03
C LYS A 543 -43.06 -1.35 -42.05
N LYS A 544 -42.24 -2.31 -41.58
CA LYS A 544 -42.66 -3.29 -40.56
C LYS A 544 -43.06 -2.62 -39.25
N GLU A 545 -42.34 -1.58 -38.82
CA GLU A 545 -42.68 -0.83 -37.60
C GLU A 545 -44.05 -0.13 -37.71
N TYR A 546 -44.32 0.56 -38.82
CA TYR A 546 -45.58 1.28 -39.02
C TYR A 546 -46.78 0.33 -39.21
N GLU A 547 -46.59 -0.78 -39.93
CA GLU A 547 -47.58 -1.86 -40.05
C GLU A 547 -47.94 -2.45 -38.69
N SER A 548 -46.95 -2.70 -37.81
CA SER A 548 -47.20 -3.23 -36.46
C SER A 548 -47.95 -2.28 -35.53
N LYS A 549 -47.95 -0.97 -35.83
CA LYS A 549 -48.58 0.09 -35.04
C LYS A 549 -49.87 0.64 -35.67
N ASN A 550 -50.35 0.07 -36.78
CA ASN A 550 -51.48 0.59 -37.58
C ASN A 550 -51.32 2.07 -37.97
N LEU A 551 -50.11 2.51 -38.28
CA LEU A 551 -49.81 3.89 -38.68
C LEU A 551 -49.75 4.03 -40.21
N PRO A 552 -50.16 5.19 -40.79
CA PRO A 552 -50.03 5.44 -42.22
C PRO A 552 -48.56 5.55 -42.63
N TYR A 553 -48.15 4.79 -43.64
CA TYR A 553 -46.78 4.78 -44.16
C TYR A 553 -46.60 5.83 -45.28
N ASN A 554 -45.72 6.81 -45.06
CA ASN A 554 -45.34 7.81 -46.06
C ASN A 554 -43.84 7.73 -46.35
N GLU A 555 -43.48 7.36 -47.58
CA GLU A 555 -42.09 7.12 -47.98
C GLU A 555 -41.20 8.36 -47.87
N ILE A 556 -41.74 9.55 -48.16
CA ILE A 556 -41.01 10.83 -48.08
C ILE A 556 -40.68 11.16 -46.61
N GLU A 557 -41.64 10.92 -45.72
CA GLU A 557 -41.46 11.15 -44.29
C GLU A 557 -40.40 10.22 -43.69
N ILE A 558 -40.41 8.94 -44.07
CA ILE A 558 -39.44 7.94 -43.61
C ILE A 558 -38.02 8.25 -44.11
N GLU A 559 -37.89 8.73 -45.34
CA GLU A 559 -36.59 9.15 -45.89
C GLU A 559 -36.07 10.41 -45.18
N ASN A 560 -36.95 11.37 -44.87
CA ASN A 560 -36.59 12.54 -44.05
C ASN A 560 -36.13 12.13 -42.64
N GLN A 561 -36.79 11.14 -42.02
CA GLN A 561 -36.36 10.59 -40.73
C GLN A 561 -34.97 9.92 -40.84
N ARG A 562 -34.67 9.23 -41.94
CA ARG A 562 -33.35 8.61 -42.19
C ARG A 562 -32.24 9.66 -42.29
N ILE A 563 -32.47 10.70 -43.09
CA ILE A 563 -31.53 11.81 -43.28
C ILE A 563 -31.31 12.54 -41.94
N ALA A 564 -32.38 12.78 -41.17
CA ALA A 564 -32.29 13.36 -39.84
C ALA A 564 -31.47 12.49 -38.88
N ALA A 565 -31.65 11.16 -38.91
CA ALA A 565 -30.88 10.22 -38.10
C ALA A 565 -29.39 10.24 -38.48
N ILE A 566 -29.05 10.21 -39.78
CA ILE A 566 -27.67 10.31 -40.28
C ILE A 566 -27.04 11.63 -39.84
N ASN A 567 -27.75 12.75 -40.01
CA ASN A 567 -27.24 14.07 -39.65
C ASN A 567 -27.06 14.22 -38.14
N ASN A 568 -27.94 13.63 -37.32
CA ASN A 568 -27.80 13.62 -35.87
C ASN A 568 -26.53 12.86 -35.45
N VAL A 569 -26.36 11.62 -35.93
CA VAL A 569 -25.16 10.81 -35.63
C VAL A 569 -23.88 11.50 -36.14
N ARG A 570 -23.89 12.01 -37.37
CA ARG A 570 -22.77 12.77 -37.94
C ARG A 570 -22.41 13.98 -37.09
N SER A 571 -23.40 14.77 -36.67
CA SER A 571 -23.18 15.95 -35.84
C SER A 571 -22.62 15.59 -34.47
N GLN A 572 -23.07 14.47 -33.88
CA GLN A 572 -22.52 13.96 -32.62
C GLN A 572 -21.05 13.55 -32.76
N ILE A 573 -20.70 12.78 -33.80
CA ILE A 573 -19.32 12.35 -34.06
C ILE A 573 -18.41 13.58 -34.30
N LEU A 574 -18.81 14.50 -35.18
CA LEU A 574 -18.04 15.72 -35.45
C LEU A 574 -17.89 16.62 -34.22
N SER A 575 -18.92 16.71 -33.38
CA SER A 575 -18.86 17.43 -32.10
C SER A 575 -17.84 16.79 -31.14
N GLN A 576 -17.83 15.47 -31.01
CA GLN A 576 -16.85 14.74 -30.19
C GLN A 576 -15.41 14.94 -30.72
N ILE A 577 -15.19 14.84 -32.03
CA ILE A 577 -13.88 15.11 -32.65
C ILE A 577 -13.42 16.54 -32.33
N ARG A 578 -14.31 17.53 -32.47
CA ARG A 578 -14.00 18.93 -32.17
C ARG A 578 -13.60 19.11 -30.69
N GLN A 579 -14.38 18.55 -29.76
CA GLN A 579 -14.07 18.59 -28.33
C GLN A 579 -12.71 17.97 -28.00
N LEU A 580 -12.39 16.82 -28.60
CA LEU A 580 -11.09 16.16 -28.40
C LEU A 580 -9.92 16.99 -28.97
N LYS A 581 -10.09 17.61 -30.16
CA LYS A 581 -9.09 18.51 -30.74
C LYS A 581 -8.86 19.75 -29.87
N GLU A 582 -9.93 20.36 -29.35
CA GLU A 582 -9.83 21.48 -28.39
C GLU A 582 -9.13 21.07 -27.09
N GLN A 583 -9.48 19.90 -26.53
CA GLN A 583 -8.82 19.33 -25.36
C GLN A 583 -7.32 19.11 -25.61
N LYS A 584 -6.95 18.54 -26.76
CA LYS A 584 -5.55 18.31 -27.14
C LYS A 584 -4.72 19.60 -27.12
N VAL A 585 -5.27 20.73 -27.53
CA VAL A 585 -4.58 22.02 -27.50
C VAL A 585 -4.45 22.58 -26.08
N ARG A 586 -5.46 22.35 -25.22
CA ARG A 586 -5.50 22.90 -23.85
C ARG A 586 -4.65 22.11 -22.85
N LEU A 587 -4.61 20.78 -22.97
CA LEU A 587 -4.00 19.88 -21.99
C LEU A 587 -2.51 20.18 -21.71
N PRO A 588 -1.64 20.49 -22.69
CA PRO A 588 -0.23 20.81 -22.41
C PRO A 588 -0.06 22.05 -21.53
N LYS A 589 -0.89 23.09 -21.71
CA LYS A 589 -0.88 24.30 -20.86
C LYS A 589 -1.32 23.98 -19.44
N MET A 590 -2.36 23.15 -19.30
CA MET A 590 -2.82 22.67 -17.98
C MET A 590 -1.75 21.80 -17.31
N ALA A 591 -1.11 20.89 -18.05
CA ALA A 591 -0.02 20.05 -17.56
C ALA A 591 1.13 20.91 -17.01
N LYS A 592 1.54 21.96 -17.73
CA LYS A 592 2.54 22.94 -17.26
C LYS A 592 2.12 23.60 -15.94
N GLN A 593 0.89 24.10 -15.86
CA GLN A 593 0.37 24.75 -14.65
C GLN A 593 0.37 23.81 -13.44
N TYR A 594 -0.08 22.57 -13.61
CA TYR A 594 -0.09 21.58 -12.55
C TYR A 594 1.33 21.10 -12.18
N TYR A 595 2.22 20.99 -13.15
CA TYR A 595 3.64 20.74 -12.93
C TYR A 595 4.27 21.83 -12.06
N ASP A 596 4.09 23.11 -12.42
CA ASP A 596 4.65 24.25 -11.69
C ASP A 596 4.07 24.33 -10.26
N THR A 597 2.76 24.13 -10.12
CA THR A 597 2.09 24.07 -8.81
C THR A 597 2.63 22.91 -7.96
N ALA A 598 2.79 21.73 -8.55
CA ALA A 598 3.34 20.57 -7.85
C ALA A 598 4.77 20.85 -7.38
N LYS A 599 5.63 21.35 -8.27
CA LYS A 599 7.00 21.74 -7.95
C LYS A 599 7.03 22.74 -6.79
N GLU A 600 6.31 23.86 -6.91
CA GLU A 600 6.31 24.93 -5.90
C GLU A 600 5.88 24.43 -4.52
N LYS A 601 4.76 23.70 -4.43
CA LYS A 601 4.24 23.23 -3.15
C LYS A 601 5.11 22.12 -2.55
N LEU A 602 5.65 21.21 -3.35
CA LEU A 602 6.56 20.18 -2.84
C LEU A 602 7.89 20.77 -2.37
N LEU A 603 8.45 21.76 -3.08
CA LEU A 603 9.63 22.51 -2.62
C LEU A 603 9.35 23.26 -1.31
N LYS A 604 8.17 23.88 -1.20
CA LYS A 604 7.77 24.55 0.04
C LYS A 604 7.68 23.55 1.20
N SER A 605 7.14 22.36 0.96
CA SER A 605 7.06 21.30 1.95
C SER A 605 8.44 20.93 2.51
N VAL A 606 9.44 20.69 1.65
CA VAL A 606 10.80 20.31 2.11
C VAL A 606 11.56 21.48 2.71
N SER A 607 11.29 22.72 2.29
CA SER A 607 11.92 23.90 2.89
C SER A 607 11.46 24.17 4.33
N VAL A 608 10.19 23.87 4.65
CA VAL A 608 9.64 24.03 6.01
C VAL A 608 10.05 22.85 6.90
N GLU A 609 10.09 21.65 6.32
CA GLU A 609 10.52 20.44 7.00
C GLU A 609 11.32 19.54 6.05
N HIS A 610 12.65 19.58 6.18
CA HIS A 610 13.55 18.86 5.28
C HIS A 610 13.45 17.34 5.44
N THR A 611 12.90 16.82 6.54
CA THR A 611 12.66 15.38 6.71
C THR A 611 11.28 14.95 6.20
N TYR A 612 10.56 15.78 5.43
CA TYR A 612 9.33 15.37 4.75
C TYR A 612 9.66 14.58 3.47
N GLY A 613 10.27 13.40 3.63
CA GLY A 613 10.82 12.58 2.55
C GLY A 613 9.85 12.29 1.39
N LYS A 614 8.54 12.15 1.67
CA LYS A 614 7.51 11.95 0.62
C LYS A 614 7.57 13.04 -0.46
N SER A 615 7.89 14.27 -0.11
CA SER A 615 7.97 15.37 -1.08
C SER A 615 9.17 15.23 -2.01
N TYR A 616 10.31 14.75 -1.51
CA TYR A 616 11.48 14.43 -2.33
C TYR A 616 11.16 13.32 -3.33
N PHE A 617 10.45 12.27 -2.93
CA PHE A 617 10.02 11.20 -3.84
C PHE A 617 9.30 11.73 -5.09
N TYR A 618 8.30 12.62 -4.91
CA TYR A 618 7.60 13.20 -6.06
C TYR A 618 8.43 14.25 -6.80
N LEU A 619 9.27 15.01 -6.11
CA LEU A 619 10.20 15.95 -6.74
C LEU A 619 11.20 15.22 -7.64
N ALA A 620 11.72 14.06 -7.22
CA ALA A 620 12.61 13.22 -8.02
C ALA A 620 11.93 12.73 -9.31
N THR A 621 10.63 12.45 -9.27
CA THR A 621 9.86 12.13 -10.48
C THR A 621 9.63 13.36 -11.36
N LEU A 622 9.33 14.52 -10.78
CA LEU A 622 9.14 15.79 -11.52
C LEU A 622 10.46 16.34 -12.12
N CYS A 623 11.59 15.95 -11.54
CA CYS A 623 12.94 16.39 -11.88
C CYS A 623 13.35 16.02 -13.31
N VAL A 624 12.77 14.96 -13.88
CA VAL A 624 13.12 14.44 -15.22
C VAL A 624 12.10 14.82 -16.30
N GLN A 625 11.09 15.63 -15.97
CA GLN A 625 10.04 15.97 -16.93
C GLN A 625 10.54 16.99 -17.95
N ASP A 626 10.00 16.91 -19.17
CA ASP A 626 10.41 17.73 -20.32
C ASP A 626 10.45 19.23 -20.01
N PHE A 627 9.54 19.73 -19.18
CA PHE A 627 9.50 21.16 -18.83
C PHE A 627 10.80 21.67 -18.18
N ARG A 628 11.46 20.86 -17.34
CA ARG A 628 12.75 21.22 -16.73
C ARG A 628 13.89 20.93 -17.69
N VAL A 629 13.86 19.78 -18.36
CA VAL A 629 14.90 19.37 -19.32
C VAL A 629 15.06 20.41 -20.42
N GLN A 630 13.97 20.88 -21.03
CA GLN A 630 14.00 21.93 -22.05
C GLN A 630 14.53 23.27 -21.48
N LYS A 631 14.18 23.60 -20.24
CA LYS A 631 14.73 24.79 -19.56
C LYS A 631 16.25 24.67 -19.38
N MET A 632 16.76 23.50 -19.01
CA MET A 632 18.20 23.26 -18.89
C MET A 632 18.89 23.29 -20.25
N LYS A 633 18.31 22.63 -21.26
CA LYS A 633 18.80 22.62 -22.64
C LYS A 633 18.95 24.04 -23.21
N ASN A 634 17.95 24.89 -23.02
CA ASN A 634 17.99 26.28 -23.48
C ASN A 634 19.09 27.14 -22.80
N ASN A 635 19.56 26.74 -21.61
CA ASN A 635 20.54 27.50 -20.83
C ASN A 635 21.90 26.78 -20.73
N ILE A 636 22.08 25.63 -21.38
CA ILE A 636 23.27 24.80 -21.21
C ILE A 636 24.53 25.56 -21.67
N LYS A 637 24.47 26.27 -22.79
CA LYS A 637 25.62 27.02 -23.35
C LYS A 637 26.15 28.11 -22.43
N THR A 638 25.27 28.77 -21.68
CA THR A 638 25.64 29.89 -20.79
C THR A 638 25.89 29.45 -19.35
N SER A 639 25.36 28.29 -18.93
CA SER A 639 25.26 27.91 -17.52
C SER A 639 25.71 26.48 -17.23
N TYR A 640 26.35 25.78 -18.18
CA TYR A 640 26.74 24.36 -18.01
C TYR A 640 27.57 24.12 -16.75
N GLU A 641 28.50 25.00 -16.37
CA GLU A 641 29.29 24.84 -15.14
C GLU A 641 28.40 24.77 -13.88
N LYS A 642 27.45 25.70 -13.75
CA LYS A 642 26.50 25.72 -12.61
C LYS A 642 25.57 24.52 -12.65
N ILE A 643 25.15 24.12 -13.84
CA ILE A 643 24.29 22.94 -14.06
C ILE A 643 25.01 21.67 -13.61
N PHE A 644 26.26 21.47 -14.02
CA PHE A 644 27.06 20.28 -13.73
C PHE A 644 27.59 20.24 -12.29
N ASN A 645 27.80 21.41 -11.68
CA ASN A 645 28.12 21.53 -10.25
C ASN A 645 26.91 21.31 -9.33
N GLN A 646 25.70 21.14 -9.90
CA GLN A 646 24.45 20.99 -9.16
C GLN A 646 24.09 22.23 -8.31
N GLU A 647 24.22 23.42 -8.89
CA GLU A 647 23.98 24.71 -8.24
C GLU A 647 23.03 25.63 -9.03
N TYR A 648 22.43 25.15 -10.12
CA TYR A 648 21.67 25.96 -11.06
C TYR A 648 20.22 26.25 -10.62
N ASP A 649 19.46 25.22 -10.22
CA ASP A 649 18.03 25.37 -9.93
C ASP A 649 17.58 24.77 -8.58
N ASP A 650 16.30 24.96 -8.25
CA ASP A 650 15.75 24.55 -6.96
C ASP A 650 15.80 23.04 -6.72
N TYR A 651 15.75 22.23 -7.78
CA TYR A 651 15.87 20.78 -7.66
C TYR A 651 17.26 20.37 -7.21
N GLN A 652 18.31 21.03 -7.71
CA GLN A 652 19.69 20.74 -7.32
C GLN A 652 19.99 21.22 -5.90
N LYS A 653 19.41 22.34 -5.48
CA LYS A 653 19.61 22.91 -4.12
C LYS A 653 19.09 22.04 -2.98
N ILE A 654 18.08 21.20 -3.23
CA ILE A 654 17.49 20.33 -2.20
C ILE A 654 18.21 18.99 -2.07
N ILE A 655 19.13 18.66 -2.97
CA ILE A 655 19.90 17.40 -2.91
C ILE A 655 20.81 17.45 -1.69
N ALA A 656 20.76 16.42 -0.84
CA ALA A 656 21.68 16.30 0.29
C ALA A 656 23.13 16.26 -0.21
N GLU A 657 24.05 16.89 0.52
CA GLU A 657 25.42 17.12 0.02
C GLU A 657 26.14 15.82 -0.37
N GLN A 658 25.93 14.72 0.38
CA GLN A 658 26.51 13.41 0.06
C GLN A 658 26.00 12.78 -1.26
N TYR A 659 24.89 13.31 -1.82
CA TYR A 659 24.30 12.86 -3.08
C TYR A 659 24.43 13.89 -4.21
N LYS A 660 25.22 14.95 -4.00
CA LYS A 660 25.65 15.84 -5.08
C LYS A 660 26.85 15.24 -5.80
N TYR A 661 26.55 14.36 -6.75
CA TYR A 661 27.51 13.60 -7.54
C TYR A 661 28.50 14.42 -8.36
N LYS A 662 28.05 15.54 -8.95
CA LYS A 662 28.87 16.43 -9.80
C LYS A 662 29.67 15.69 -10.90
N TRP A 663 29.15 14.58 -11.44
CA TRP A 663 29.90 13.75 -12.42
C TRP A 663 30.26 14.52 -13.68
N LEU A 664 29.33 15.29 -14.23
CA LEU A 664 29.57 16.09 -15.45
C LEU A 664 30.50 17.28 -15.20
N SER A 665 30.69 17.72 -13.96
CA SER A 665 31.58 18.85 -13.64
C SER A 665 33.05 18.53 -13.96
N LYS A 666 33.45 17.26 -13.84
CA LYS A 666 34.79 16.83 -14.24
C LYS A 666 35.06 16.98 -15.74
N LEU A 667 34.02 17.06 -16.57
CA LEU A 667 34.14 17.27 -18.02
C LEU A 667 34.20 18.77 -18.39
N THR A 668 33.99 19.68 -17.44
CA THR A 668 34.00 21.13 -17.69
C THR A 668 35.26 21.63 -18.40
N PRO A 669 36.50 21.21 -18.03
CA PRO A 669 37.71 21.65 -18.73
C PRO A 669 37.73 21.21 -20.21
N PHE A 670 37.33 19.97 -20.50
CA PHE A 670 37.22 19.46 -21.87
C PHE A 670 36.16 20.22 -22.67
N ILE A 671 34.99 20.48 -22.08
CA ILE A 671 33.87 21.18 -22.71
C ILE A 671 34.25 22.63 -23.03
N LYS A 672 35.04 23.30 -22.19
CA LYS A 672 35.56 24.64 -22.49
C LYS A 672 36.36 24.70 -23.77
N GLN A 673 37.15 23.66 -24.04
CA GLN A 673 37.97 23.54 -25.25
C GLN A 673 37.15 23.03 -26.46
N ASN A 674 36.04 22.34 -26.23
CA ASN A 674 35.24 21.66 -27.24
C ASN A 674 33.74 22.01 -27.12
N ILE A 675 33.41 23.30 -27.15
CA ILE A 675 32.06 23.78 -26.80
C ILE A 675 30.93 23.19 -27.66
N GLU A 676 31.23 22.79 -28.89
CA GLU A 676 30.28 22.16 -29.83
C GLU A 676 29.67 20.86 -29.30
N ILE A 677 30.34 20.15 -28.37
CA ILE A 677 29.81 18.91 -27.80
C ILE A 677 28.49 19.15 -27.06
N LEU A 678 28.25 20.37 -26.57
CA LEU A 678 27.00 20.75 -25.90
C LEU A 678 25.78 20.70 -26.84
N ASP A 679 25.99 20.78 -28.16
CA ASP A 679 24.93 20.63 -29.17
C ASP A 679 24.79 19.18 -29.67
N LYS A 680 25.86 18.38 -29.55
CA LYS A 680 25.92 17.00 -30.06
C LYS A 680 25.38 15.98 -29.06
N PHE A 681 25.49 16.24 -27.76
CA PHE A 681 25.08 15.32 -26.69
C PHE A 681 24.05 15.94 -25.74
N ASP A 682 23.08 15.14 -25.29
CA ASP A 682 22.02 15.59 -24.38
C ASP A 682 22.47 15.66 -22.91
N PHE A 683 23.33 16.64 -22.61
CA PHE A 683 23.77 16.93 -21.24
C PHE A 683 22.63 17.35 -20.31
N ALA A 684 21.55 17.94 -20.84
CA ALA A 684 20.42 18.40 -20.03
C ALA A 684 19.64 17.22 -19.44
N THR A 685 19.28 16.24 -20.27
CA THR A 685 18.63 15.01 -19.80
C THR A 685 19.56 14.20 -18.89
N THR A 686 20.84 14.10 -19.25
CA THR A 686 21.84 13.40 -18.45
C THR A 686 21.94 14.00 -17.04
N GLN A 687 22.08 15.33 -16.92
CA GLN A 687 22.11 15.99 -15.62
C GLN A 687 20.79 15.86 -14.85
N ALA A 688 19.64 15.95 -15.54
CA ALA A 688 18.34 15.81 -14.88
C ALA A 688 18.14 14.40 -14.26
N LEU A 689 18.68 13.35 -14.90
CA LEU A 689 18.69 11.99 -14.37
C LEU A 689 19.63 11.84 -13.17
N ILE A 690 20.84 12.43 -13.22
CA ILE A 690 21.78 12.47 -12.08
C ILE A 690 21.13 13.15 -10.87
N ASP A 691 20.49 14.30 -11.11
CA ASP A 691 19.75 15.03 -10.07
C ASP A 691 18.58 14.19 -9.52
N SER A 692 17.84 13.49 -10.38
CA SER A 692 16.72 12.63 -9.97
C SER A 692 17.18 11.51 -9.04
N ILE A 693 18.31 10.86 -9.33
CA ILE A 693 18.93 9.87 -8.44
C ILE A 693 19.26 10.51 -7.09
N GLY A 694 19.96 11.64 -7.10
CA GLY A 694 20.34 12.34 -5.86
C GLY A 694 19.13 12.77 -5.01
N ILE A 695 18.01 13.18 -5.63
CA ILE A 695 16.78 13.51 -4.92
C ILE A 695 16.08 12.25 -4.37
N TYR A 696 16.05 11.14 -5.10
CA TYR A 696 15.51 9.88 -4.57
C TYR A 696 16.34 9.35 -3.39
N GLU A 697 17.66 9.42 -3.47
CA GLU A 697 18.53 9.02 -2.35
C GLU A 697 18.38 9.96 -1.16
N THR A 698 18.23 11.27 -1.41
CA THR A 698 17.84 12.24 -0.38
C THR A 698 16.49 11.88 0.24
N SER A 699 15.52 11.42 -0.56
CA SER A 699 14.23 10.92 -0.05
C SER A 699 14.43 9.74 0.90
N LEU A 700 15.29 8.77 0.54
CA LEU A 700 15.55 7.57 1.34
C LEU A 700 16.13 7.87 2.73
N LEU A 701 16.75 9.05 2.93
CA LEU A 701 17.17 9.49 4.27
C LEU A 701 15.99 9.74 5.22
N ALA A 702 14.77 9.99 4.73
CA ALA A 702 13.63 10.33 5.57
C ALA A 702 12.30 9.64 5.19
N PHE A 703 12.27 8.92 4.07
CA PHE A 703 11.11 8.22 3.58
C PHE A 703 11.51 7.02 2.71
N ASN A 704 11.13 5.83 3.17
CA ASN A 704 11.36 4.59 2.47
C ASN A 704 10.07 4.10 1.83
N GLU A 705 10.09 3.87 0.51
CA GLU A 705 8.93 3.46 -0.27
C GLU A 705 9.36 2.44 -1.33
N ARG A 706 8.56 1.38 -1.50
CA ARG A 706 8.93 0.17 -2.28
C ARG A 706 9.33 0.47 -3.73
N ASN A 707 8.71 1.44 -4.39
CA ASN A 707 8.96 1.80 -5.78
C ASN A 707 10.17 2.72 -5.95
N THR A 708 10.68 3.31 -4.87
CA THR A 708 11.85 4.19 -4.92
C THR A 708 13.06 3.46 -5.51
N TYR A 709 13.33 2.24 -5.07
CA TYR A 709 14.47 1.45 -5.56
C TYR A 709 14.34 1.09 -7.04
N LYS A 710 13.13 0.70 -7.50
CA LYS A 710 12.84 0.48 -8.93
C LYS A 710 13.08 1.73 -9.75
N ALA A 711 12.60 2.89 -9.25
CA ALA A 711 12.77 4.15 -9.95
C ALA A 711 14.25 4.54 -10.08
N ILE A 712 15.04 4.42 -9.00
CA ILE A 712 16.49 4.68 -9.03
C ILE A 712 17.19 3.75 -10.01
N ALA A 713 16.90 2.43 -9.98
CA ALA A 713 17.45 1.48 -10.93
C ALA A 713 17.20 1.92 -12.38
N MET A 714 15.98 2.34 -12.69
CA MET A 714 15.65 2.82 -14.04
C MET A 714 16.31 4.14 -14.43
N ARG A 715 16.68 5.01 -13.47
CA ARG A 715 17.50 6.20 -13.77
C ARG A 715 18.93 5.80 -14.11
N TYR A 716 19.51 4.87 -13.36
CA TYR A 716 20.82 4.29 -13.67
C TYR A 716 20.83 3.58 -15.03
N HIS A 717 19.77 2.84 -15.35
CA HIS A 717 19.55 2.23 -16.67
C HIS A 717 19.67 3.26 -17.80
N SER A 718 18.91 4.36 -17.70
CA SER A 718 18.96 5.42 -18.73
C SER A 718 20.33 6.12 -18.79
N LEU A 719 20.96 6.37 -17.63
CA LEU A 719 22.29 6.99 -17.58
C LEU A 719 23.39 6.13 -18.19
N HIS A 720 23.32 4.80 -18.02
CA HIS A 720 24.29 3.89 -18.63
C HIS A 720 24.31 4.05 -20.16
N ASN A 721 23.14 4.10 -20.79
CA ASN A 721 23.03 4.28 -22.23
C ASN A 721 23.52 5.67 -22.67
N LEU A 722 23.18 6.73 -21.93
CA LEU A 722 23.66 8.08 -22.22
C LEU A 722 25.18 8.21 -22.06
N PHE A 723 25.80 7.58 -21.06
CA PHE A 723 27.26 7.60 -20.93
C PHE A 723 27.96 6.76 -22.00
N LYS A 724 27.37 5.64 -22.45
CA LYS A 724 27.89 4.89 -23.62
C LYS A 724 27.83 5.74 -24.89
N GLU A 725 26.76 6.51 -25.07
CA GLU A 725 26.66 7.47 -26.17
C GLU A 725 27.73 8.56 -26.03
N LEU A 726 27.93 9.12 -24.83
CA LEU A 726 28.94 10.15 -24.58
C LEU A 726 30.36 9.69 -24.92
N LEU A 727 30.71 8.42 -24.67
CA LEU A 727 32.01 7.86 -25.04
C LEU A 727 32.33 8.01 -26.54
N SER A 728 31.30 7.97 -27.41
CA SER A 728 31.51 8.10 -28.86
C SER A 728 31.96 9.50 -29.29
N TYR A 729 31.80 10.51 -28.42
CA TYR A 729 32.21 11.89 -28.68
C TYR A 729 33.56 12.27 -28.04
N LEU A 730 34.17 11.37 -27.26
CA LEU A 730 35.41 11.64 -26.53
C LEU A 730 36.62 10.97 -27.21
N PRO A 731 37.81 11.62 -27.22
CA PRO A 731 39.02 11.00 -27.76
C PRO A 731 39.44 9.79 -26.92
N LYS A 732 39.66 8.63 -27.55
CA LYS A 732 39.97 7.36 -26.87
C LYS A 732 41.18 7.43 -25.94
N ASP A 733 42.19 8.22 -26.30
CA ASP A 733 43.43 8.37 -25.53
C ASP A 733 43.36 9.48 -24.45
N SER A 734 42.18 10.07 -24.22
CA SER A 734 42.00 11.14 -23.23
C SER A 734 41.63 10.62 -21.84
N GLU A 735 42.07 11.33 -20.79
CA GLU A 735 41.66 11.06 -19.41
C GLU A 735 40.12 11.13 -19.23
N TYR A 736 39.44 11.95 -20.04
CA TYR A 736 37.98 12.09 -20.01
C TYR A 736 37.27 10.86 -20.53
N TYR A 737 37.84 10.17 -21.54
CA TYR A 737 37.29 8.92 -22.06
C TYR A 737 37.34 7.82 -21.00
N GLU A 738 38.49 7.62 -20.35
CA GLU A 738 38.60 6.64 -19.26
C GLU A 738 37.72 7.01 -18.06
N TYR A 739 37.56 8.30 -17.74
CA TYR A 739 36.62 8.74 -16.70
C TYR A 739 35.15 8.42 -17.05
N VAL A 740 34.69 8.69 -18.28
CA VAL A 740 33.31 8.38 -18.69
C VAL A 740 33.11 6.87 -18.79
N LYS A 741 34.13 6.09 -19.16
CA LYS A 741 34.09 4.63 -19.17
C LYS A 741 33.89 4.06 -17.76
N ASP A 742 34.53 4.64 -16.74
CA ASP A 742 34.25 4.33 -15.34
C ASP A 742 32.79 4.66 -14.96
N LEU A 743 32.25 5.80 -15.43
CA LEU A 743 30.83 6.12 -15.24
C LEU A 743 29.88 5.12 -15.91
N VAL A 744 30.24 4.57 -17.08
CA VAL A 744 29.45 3.50 -17.74
C VAL A 744 29.40 2.26 -16.85
N ILE A 745 30.52 1.84 -16.25
CA ILE A 745 30.58 0.71 -15.32
C ILE A 745 29.74 1.02 -14.06
N LYS A 746 30.00 2.17 -13.43
CA LYS A 746 29.31 2.61 -12.22
C LYS A 746 27.79 2.70 -12.39
N THR A 747 27.31 3.12 -13.54
CA THR A 747 25.86 3.20 -13.82
C THR A 747 25.24 1.83 -14.08
N PHE A 748 25.97 0.88 -14.67
CA PHE A 748 25.53 -0.51 -14.74
C PHE A 748 25.41 -1.13 -13.34
N ASP A 749 26.45 -0.96 -12.51
CA ASP A 749 26.45 -1.47 -11.13
C ASP A 749 25.36 -0.82 -10.29
N GLY A 750 25.10 0.48 -10.50
CA GLY A 750 23.97 1.20 -9.91
C GLY A 750 22.61 0.58 -10.28
N TYR A 751 22.40 0.24 -11.56
CA TYR A 751 21.20 -0.46 -12.02
C TYR A 751 21.06 -1.82 -11.32
N VAL A 752 22.12 -2.64 -11.30
CA VAL A 752 22.10 -3.98 -10.68
C VAL A 752 21.83 -3.88 -9.18
N ASN A 753 22.55 -3.01 -8.46
CA ASN A 753 22.42 -2.84 -7.01
C ASN A 753 20.99 -2.43 -6.61
N TYR A 754 20.42 -1.42 -7.27
CA TYR A 754 19.06 -0.98 -6.94
C TYR A 754 17.98 -1.96 -7.41
N SER A 755 18.22 -2.74 -8.46
CA SER A 755 17.36 -3.86 -8.84
C SER A 755 17.38 -4.95 -7.75
N LYS A 756 18.56 -5.31 -7.23
CA LYS A 756 18.70 -6.27 -6.13
C LYS A 756 17.98 -5.79 -4.87
N LYS A 757 18.18 -4.54 -4.45
CA LYS A 757 17.47 -3.93 -3.31
C LYS A 757 15.94 -3.97 -3.49
N THR A 758 15.46 -3.75 -4.71
CA THR A 758 14.02 -3.81 -5.03
C THR A 758 13.44 -5.20 -4.74
N ILE A 759 14.12 -6.25 -5.19
CA ILE A 759 13.69 -7.63 -5.02
C ILE A 759 13.86 -8.11 -3.57
N VAL A 760 14.99 -7.80 -2.92
CA VAL A 760 15.24 -8.20 -1.51
C VAL A 760 14.25 -7.55 -0.55
N ASN A 761 13.90 -6.28 -0.77
CA ASN A 761 12.95 -5.57 0.08
C ASN A 761 11.51 -6.04 -0.11
N MET A 762 11.18 -6.66 -1.25
CA MET A 762 9.84 -7.15 -1.58
C MET A 762 9.91 -8.42 -2.44
N PRO A 763 10.31 -9.56 -1.86
CA PRO A 763 10.45 -10.81 -2.59
C PRO A 763 9.10 -11.46 -2.86
N GLY A 764 8.10 -11.22 -1.98
CA GLY A 764 6.75 -11.82 -2.01
C GLY A 764 5.60 -10.82 -1.87
N GLY A 765 4.45 -11.27 -1.33
CA GLY A 765 3.24 -10.43 -1.14
C GLY A 765 2.44 -10.14 -2.42
N TRP A 766 2.67 -10.88 -3.50
CA TRP A 766 2.12 -10.63 -4.84
C TRP A 766 0.60 -10.68 -4.93
N ASN A 767 -0.05 -11.39 -4.01
CA ASN A 767 -1.51 -11.42 -3.88
C ASN A 767 -2.12 -10.02 -3.59
N ARG A 768 -1.32 -9.07 -3.10
CA ARG A 768 -1.74 -7.69 -2.79
C ARG A 768 -1.19 -6.68 -3.78
N PHE A 769 -0.07 -7.00 -4.40
CA PHE A 769 0.65 -6.16 -5.33
C PHE A 769 0.78 -6.92 -6.66
N PRO A 770 -0.33 -7.08 -7.40
CA PRO A 770 -0.35 -7.84 -8.65
C PRO A 770 0.43 -7.15 -9.77
N ASP A 771 0.81 -5.88 -9.57
CA ASP A 771 1.77 -5.13 -10.38
C ASP A 771 3.21 -5.63 -10.21
N TRP A 772 3.49 -6.41 -9.17
CA TRP A 772 4.80 -6.99 -8.88
C TRP A 772 5.00 -8.38 -9.48
N LYS A 773 3.96 -9.22 -9.44
CA LYS A 773 3.89 -10.50 -10.15
C LYS A 773 2.44 -10.88 -10.41
N ASN A 774 2.08 -11.19 -11.65
CA ASN A 774 0.70 -11.43 -12.08
C ASN A 774 0.50 -12.86 -12.63
N PRO A 775 -0.56 -13.60 -12.24
CA PRO A 775 -0.81 -14.92 -12.81
C PRO A 775 -1.26 -14.85 -14.28
N ASN A 776 -1.85 -13.72 -14.71
CA ASN A 776 -2.15 -13.50 -16.11
C ASN A 776 -0.86 -13.17 -16.87
N ILE A 777 -0.43 -14.10 -17.71
CA ILE A 777 0.82 -14.04 -18.46
C ILE A 777 0.87 -12.84 -19.42
N SER A 778 -0.27 -12.42 -19.97
CA SER A 778 -0.36 -11.21 -20.79
C SER A 778 -0.03 -9.95 -20.03
N LYS A 779 -0.42 -9.89 -18.75
CA LYS A 779 -0.07 -8.77 -17.86
C LYS A 779 1.36 -8.90 -17.36
N ALA A 780 1.78 -10.10 -16.96
CA ALA A 780 3.14 -10.39 -16.50
C ALA A 780 4.19 -10.00 -17.56
N SER A 781 3.96 -10.41 -18.81
CA SER A 781 4.86 -10.09 -19.93
C SER A 781 4.87 -8.62 -20.34
N ARG A 782 3.91 -7.81 -19.85
CA ARG A 782 3.79 -6.36 -20.07
C ARG A 782 4.14 -5.55 -18.81
N GLY A 783 5.12 -6.03 -18.04
CA GLY A 783 5.72 -5.29 -16.92
C GLY A 783 5.05 -5.46 -15.56
N GLN A 784 4.06 -6.35 -15.44
CA GLN A 784 3.50 -6.76 -14.13
C GLN A 784 4.18 -8.02 -13.57
N ASP A 785 5.44 -8.22 -13.92
CA ASP A 785 6.34 -9.18 -13.31
C ASP A 785 7.70 -8.50 -13.14
N ILE A 786 8.09 -8.23 -11.90
CA ILE A 786 9.29 -7.47 -11.55
C ILE A 786 10.58 -8.23 -11.90
N TYR A 787 10.55 -9.56 -11.80
CA TYR A 787 11.70 -10.41 -12.10
C TYR A 787 11.94 -10.41 -13.61
N ARG A 788 10.86 -10.62 -14.38
CA ARG A 788 10.89 -10.48 -15.84
C ARG A 788 11.32 -9.08 -16.27
N PHE A 789 10.81 -8.04 -15.60
CA PHE A 789 11.13 -6.65 -15.90
C PHE A 789 12.64 -6.39 -15.80
N PHE A 790 13.27 -6.73 -14.68
CA PHE A 790 14.70 -6.50 -14.52
C PHE A 790 15.57 -7.42 -15.39
N ALA A 791 15.16 -8.68 -15.59
CA ALA A 791 15.83 -9.59 -16.50
C ALA A 791 15.77 -9.09 -17.95
N GLY A 792 14.62 -8.57 -18.41
CA GLY A 792 14.48 -8.02 -19.75
C GLY A 792 15.23 -6.69 -19.94
N MET A 793 15.20 -5.81 -18.93
CA MET A 793 15.80 -4.48 -19.03
C MET A 793 17.33 -4.51 -19.04
N VAL A 794 17.98 -5.53 -18.45
CA VAL A 794 19.46 -5.63 -18.47
C VAL A 794 20.01 -5.87 -19.89
N PHE A 795 19.28 -6.59 -20.74
CA PHE A 795 19.66 -6.81 -22.14
C PHE A 795 19.64 -5.56 -23.00
N LYS A 796 18.91 -4.51 -22.57
CA LYS A 796 18.95 -3.19 -23.22
C LYS A 796 20.22 -2.41 -22.86
N LEU A 797 21.07 -2.91 -21.96
CA LEU A 797 22.33 -2.30 -21.55
C LEU A 797 23.54 -3.04 -22.13
N GLN A 798 23.53 -4.38 -22.04
CA GLN A 798 24.68 -5.24 -22.36
C GLN A 798 24.21 -6.59 -22.95
N PRO A 799 25.03 -7.25 -23.80
CA PRO A 799 24.72 -8.58 -24.33
C PRO A 799 24.51 -9.64 -23.23
N PRO A 800 23.67 -10.66 -23.50
CA PRO A 800 23.38 -11.74 -22.55
C PRO A 800 24.60 -12.60 -22.18
N THR A 801 25.64 -12.62 -23.02
CA THR A 801 26.88 -13.39 -22.81
C THR A 801 27.92 -12.68 -21.94
N ILE A 802 27.64 -11.44 -21.50
CA ILE A 802 28.56 -10.71 -20.62
C ILE A 802 28.49 -11.28 -19.20
N PRO A 803 29.62 -11.62 -18.55
CA PRO A 803 29.69 -12.16 -17.19
C PRO A 803 28.82 -11.46 -16.14
N SER A 804 28.80 -10.13 -16.14
CA SER A 804 28.03 -9.35 -15.16
C SER A 804 26.51 -9.44 -15.37
N VAL A 805 26.07 -9.63 -16.62
CA VAL A 805 24.66 -9.85 -16.97
C VAL A 805 24.24 -11.24 -16.53
N VAL A 806 25.05 -12.27 -16.83
CA VAL A 806 24.80 -13.67 -16.45
C VAL A 806 24.66 -13.80 -14.94
N LYS A 807 25.62 -13.26 -14.16
CA LYS A 807 25.56 -13.26 -12.69
C LYS A 807 24.31 -12.57 -12.14
N PHE A 808 23.82 -11.54 -12.82
CA PHE A 808 22.61 -10.86 -12.38
C PHE A 808 21.34 -11.66 -12.69
N LEU A 809 21.26 -12.30 -13.87
CA LEU A 809 20.16 -13.19 -14.24
C LEU A 809 20.09 -14.41 -13.33
N ASP A 810 21.24 -14.99 -13.01
CA ASP A 810 21.36 -16.12 -12.10
C ASP A 810 20.91 -15.78 -10.67
N TRP A 811 21.29 -14.60 -10.19
CA TRP A 811 20.78 -14.10 -8.92
C TRP A 811 19.26 -13.88 -8.96
N LEU A 812 18.73 -13.36 -10.08
CA LEU A 812 17.29 -13.13 -10.26
C LEU A 812 16.50 -14.45 -10.34
N SER A 813 16.98 -15.47 -11.07
CA SER A 813 16.34 -16.78 -11.16
C SER A 813 16.23 -17.44 -9.80
N ASN A 814 17.34 -17.46 -9.05
CA ASN A 814 17.39 -18.04 -7.70
C ASN A 814 16.44 -17.33 -6.72
N MET A 815 16.38 -15.99 -6.78
CA MET A 815 15.43 -15.22 -5.97
C MET A 815 13.97 -15.49 -6.36
N GLU A 816 13.67 -15.58 -7.66
CA GLU A 816 12.34 -15.89 -8.16
C GLU A 816 11.89 -17.30 -7.74
N ILE A 817 12.76 -18.31 -7.89
CA ILE A 817 12.55 -19.69 -7.48
C ILE A 817 12.24 -19.75 -5.98
N LYS A 818 13.09 -19.13 -5.15
CA LYS A 818 12.88 -19.05 -3.70
C LYS A 818 11.52 -18.43 -3.39
N ALA A 819 11.18 -17.31 -4.03
CA ALA A 819 9.92 -16.63 -3.78
C ALA A 819 8.69 -17.44 -4.20
N ALA A 820 8.74 -18.07 -5.38
CA ALA A 820 7.66 -18.92 -5.88
C ALA A 820 7.41 -20.12 -4.95
N LYS A 821 8.48 -20.77 -4.48
CA LYS A 821 8.41 -21.89 -3.51
C LYS A 821 7.68 -21.50 -2.24
N TYR A 822 8.10 -20.43 -1.55
CA TYR A 822 7.49 -20.04 -0.27
C TYR A 822 6.07 -19.48 -0.42
N MET A 823 5.73 -18.88 -1.57
CA MET A 823 4.35 -18.49 -1.87
C MET A 823 3.45 -19.73 -2.11
N SER A 824 3.93 -20.73 -2.86
CA SER A 824 3.23 -22.02 -3.07
C SER A 824 2.97 -22.77 -1.76
N LEU A 825 3.95 -22.84 -0.86
CA LEU A 825 3.79 -23.47 0.46
C LEU A 825 2.68 -22.83 1.32
N LYS A 826 2.31 -21.57 1.05
CA LYS A 826 1.20 -20.85 1.72
C LYS A 826 -0.14 -20.99 0.98
N GLY A 827 -0.19 -21.83 -0.06
CA GLY A 827 -1.38 -22.08 -0.86
C GLY A 827 -1.70 -20.99 -1.88
N ILE A 828 -0.78 -20.04 -2.09
CA ILE A 828 -0.86 -19.00 -3.12
C ILE A 828 -0.14 -19.51 -4.37
N TRP A 829 -0.61 -19.13 -5.55
CA TRP A 829 0.08 -19.49 -6.79
C TRP A 829 1.52 -18.93 -6.78
N GLY A 830 2.46 -19.70 -7.33
CA GLY A 830 3.87 -19.31 -7.42
C GLY A 830 4.58 -20.17 -8.46
N VAL A 831 4.87 -19.57 -9.61
CA VAL A 831 5.68 -20.20 -10.67
C VAL A 831 6.80 -19.25 -11.08
N PRO A 832 8.06 -19.73 -11.18
CA PRO A 832 9.19 -18.89 -11.52
C PRO A 832 9.37 -18.79 -13.05
N ASN A 833 8.41 -18.18 -13.73
CA ASN A 833 8.39 -18.07 -15.20
C ASN A 833 8.79 -16.68 -15.73
N GLY A 834 9.29 -15.79 -14.87
CA GLY A 834 9.68 -14.44 -15.24
C GLY A 834 11.08 -14.39 -15.89
N VAL A 835 12.05 -15.11 -15.31
CA VAL A 835 13.46 -15.07 -15.72
C VAL A 835 13.83 -16.22 -16.68
N MET A 836 13.19 -17.38 -16.53
CA MET A 836 13.51 -18.63 -17.25
C MET A 836 13.55 -18.47 -18.78
N ASP A 837 12.63 -17.69 -19.36
CA ASP A 837 12.62 -17.39 -20.80
C ASP A 837 13.95 -16.84 -21.31
N PHE A 838 14.53 -15.93 -20.53
CA PHE A 838 15.70 -15.17 -20.95
C PHE A 838 16.99 -15.95 -20.71
N VAL A 839 17.05 -16.74 -19.64
CA VAL A 839 18.18 -17.66 -19.42
C VAL A 839 18.18 -18.73 -20.51
N HIS A 840 17.00 -19.25 -20.88
CA HIS A 840 16.87 -20.18 -21.99
C HIS A 840 17.32 -19.55 -23.31
N ALA A 841 16.87 -18.33 -23.62
CA ALA A 841 17.31 -17.62 -24.82
C ALA A 841 18.83 -17.31 -24.82
N THR A 842 19.42 -17.07 -23.65
CA THR A 842 20.87 -16.83 -23.50
C THR A 842 21.70 -18.05 -23.90
N ALA A 843 21.24 -19.28 -23.61
CA ALA A 843 21.91 -20.49 -24.07
C ALA A 843 22.04 -20.54 -25.60
N PHE A 844 21.00 -20.13 -26.33
CA PHE A 844 21.06 -20.05 -27.80
C PHE A 844 22.01 -18.97 -28.29
N GLU A 845 22.20 -17.86 -27.57
CA GLU A 845 23.19 -16.84 -27.94
C GLU A 845 24.62 -17.35 -27.73
N TYR A 846 24.89 -18.14 -26.68
CA TYR A 846 26.17 -18.84 -26.53
C TYR A 846 26.42 -19.80 -27.69
N TYR A 847 25.43 -20.61 -28.05
CA TYR A 847 25.52 -21.52 -29.18
C TYR A 847 25.83 -20.79 -30.50
N LYS A 848 25.16 -19.65 -30.76
CA LYS A 848 25.40 -18.81 -31.95
C LYS A 848 26.80 -18.21 -31.99
N ASN A 849 27.39 -17.92 -30.83
CA ASN A 849 28.74 -17.36 -30.70
C ASN A 849 29.85 -18.42 -30.70
N GLY A 850 29.51 -19.71 -30.90
CA GLY A 850 30.47 -20.81 -30.89
C GLY A 850 30.94 -21.24 -29.49
N GLN A 851 30.28 -20.74 -28.43
CA GLN A 851 30.53 -21.14 -27.04
C GLN A 851 29.61 -22.31 -26.69
N PHE A 852 29.93 -23.49 -27.23
CA PHE A 852 29.03 -24.64 -27.20
C PHE A 852 28.90 -25.23 -25.79
N GLN A 853 30.00 -25.27 -25.04
CA GLN A 853 29.99 -25.70 -23.65
C GLN A 853 29.09 -24.80 -22.79
N GLU A 854 29.16 -23.48 -22.94
CA GLU A 854 28.33 -22.52 -22.18
C GLU A 854 26.84 -22.69 -22.47
N SER A 855 26.49 -23.01 -23.72
CA SER A 855 25.11 -23.33 -24.08
C SER A 855 24.62 -24.58 -23.33
N ILE A 856 25.42 -25.64 -23.24
CA ILE A 856 25.05 -26.89 -22.57
C ILE A 856 24.93 -26.66 -21.06
N TYR A 857 25.92 -26.01 -20.44
CA TYR A 857 25.88 -25.73 -19.00
C TYR A 857 24.74 -24.80 -18.61
N THR A 858 24.40 -23.80 -19.43
CA THR A 858 23.24 -22.94 -19.16
C THR A 858 21.94 -23.75 -19.17
N LEU A 859 21.75 -24.65 -20.14
CA LEU A 859 20.56 -25.50 -20.23
C LEU A 859 20.48 -26.51 -19.07
N GLU A 860 21.60 -27.14 -18.72
CA GLU A 860 21.69 -28.05 -17.59
C GLU A 860 21.42 -27.32 -16.26
N LYS A 861 21.94 -26.11 -16.09
CA LYS A 861 21.68 -25.27 -14.91
C LYS A 861 20.20 -24.97 -14.77
N ILE A 862 19.51 -24.59 -15.85
CA ILE A 862 18.05 -24.38 -15.82
C ILE A 862 17.34 -25.67 -15.41
N LYS A 863 17.68 -26.82 -16.02
CA LYS A 863 17.11 -28.14 -15.66
C LYS A 863 17.27 -28.40 -14.16
N ASN A 864 18.45 -28.17 -13.61
CA ASN A 864 18.76 -28.48 -12.21
C ASN A 864 18.10 -27.53 -11.21
N GLU A 865 18.23 -26.21 -11.39
CA GLU A 865 17.69 -25.21 -10.46
C GLU A 865 16.16 -25.18 -10.44
N TYR A 866 15.51 -25.36 -11.59
CA TYR A 866 14.06 -25.30 -11.71
C TYR A 866 13.36 -26.62 -11.40
N LYS A 867 14.09 -27.73 -11.22
CA LYS A 867 13.53 -29.08 -11.00
C LYS A 867 12.56 -29.14 -9.83
N GLU A 868 12.92 -28.57 -8.69
CA GLU A 868 12.03 -28.56 -7.51
C GLU A 868 10.73 -27.78 -7.80
N SER A 869 10.86 -26.62 -8.44
CA SER A 869 9.69 -25.80 -8.82
C SER A 869 8.80 -26.51 -9.83
N TYR A 870 9.38 -27.24 -10.78
CA TYR A 870 8.66 -28.08 -11.73
C TYR A 870 7.86 -29.17 -11.03
N GLU A 871 8.48 -29.90 -10.09
CA GLU A 871 7.79 -30.95 -9.33
C GLU A 871 6.64 -30.40 -8.48
N ILE A 872 6.85 -29.26 -7.81
CA ILE A 872 5.78 -28.55 -7.09
C ILE A 872 4.67 -28.15 -8.06
N ALA A 873 5.00 -27.58 -9.22
CA ALA A 873 4.02 -27.16 -10.21
C ALA A 873 3.18 -28.32 -10.74
N ARG A 874 3.80 -29.47 -11.05
CA ARG A 874 3.08 -30.67 -11.50
C ARG A 874 2.10 -31.19 -10.44
N LYS A 875 2.47 -31.12 -9.17
CA LYS A 875 1.61 -31.53 -8.08
C LYS A 875 0.45 -30.54 -7.86
N ASP A 876 0.75 -29.26 -7.87
CA ASP A 876 -0.21 -28.20 -7.55
C ASP A 876 -1.18 -27.89 -8.70
N VAL A 877 -0.83 -28.15 -9.96
CA VAL A 877 -1.67 -27.81 -11.13
C VAL A 877 -3.06 -28.44 -11.04
N ALA A 878 -3.19 -29.65 -10.50
CA ALA A 878 -4.46 -30.35 -10.32
C ALA A 878 -5.46 -29.57 -9.44
N LYS A 879 -4.97 -28.88 -8.40
CA LYS A 879 -5.79 -28.01 -7.55
C LYS A 879 -6.38 -26.86 -8.36
N TYR A 880 -5.60 -26.26 -9.26
CA TYR A 880 -6.05 -25.14 -10.08
C TYR A 880 -6.98 -25.58 -11.20
N VAL A 881 -6.81 -26.79 -11.76
CA VAL A 881 -7.78 -27.41 -12.68
C VAL A 881 -9.14 -27.53 -12.00
N LYS A 882 -9.21 -28.13 -10.81
CA LYS A 882 -10.46 -28.27 -10.05
C LYS A 882 -11.11 -26.91 -9.73
N GLY A 883 -10.30 -25.92 -9.36
CA GLY A 883 -10.77 -24.54 -9.12
C GLY A 883 -11.34 -23.88 -10.38
N PHE A 884 -10.68 -24.10 -11.52
CA PHE A 884 -11.13 -23.64 -12.83
C PHE A 884 -12.43 -24.31 -13.27
N GLU A 885 -12.55 -25.63 -13.14
CA GLU A 885 -13.78 -26.39 -13.45
C GLU A 885 -14.99 -25.86 -12.67
N ASN A 886 -14.83 -25.60 -11.37
CA ASN A 886 -15.90 -25.03 -10.55
C ASN A 886 -16.30 -23.62 -11.02
N GLN A 887 -15.33 -22.78 -11.42
CA GLN A 887 -15.64 -21.46 -11.98
C GLN A 887 -16.33 -21.56 -13.34
N MET A 888 -15.96 -22.54 -14.15
CA MET A 888 -16.61 -22.80 -15.43
C MET A 888 -18.05 -23.23 -15.26
N GLU A 889 -18.37 -24.05 -14.26
CA GLU A 889 -19.76 -24.43 -13.96
C GLU A 889 -20.60 -23.22 -13.55
N SER A 890 -20.08 -22.37 -12.65
CA SER A 890 -20.76 -21.13 -12.25
C SER A 890 -20.96 -20.15 -13.42
N LEU A 891 -19.94 -20.01 -14.29
CA LEU A 891 -20.01 -19.21 -15.50
C LEU A 891 -21.07 -19.77 -16.45
N LYS A 892 -21.05 -21.09 -16.68
CA LYS A 892 -22.01 -21.81 -17.52
C LYS A 892 -23.45 -21.54 -17.07
N GLU A 893 -23.74 -21.66 -15.78
CA GLU A 893 -25.07 -21.36 -15.22
C GLU A 893 -25.47 -19.88 -15.37
N SER A 894 -24.56 -18.97 -15.01
CA SER A 894 -24.83 -17.53 -15.04
C SER A 894 -25.16 -17.03 -16.44
N TYR A 895 -24.33 -17.38 -17.43
CA TYR A 895 -24.53 -16.95 -18.80
C TYR A 895 -25.68 -17.69 -19.49
N SER A 896 -25.95 -18.95 -19.12
CA SER A 896 -27.16 -19.67 -19.58
C SER A 896 -28.43 -18.90 -19.22
N ARG A 897 -28.56 -18.43 -17.97
CA ARG A 897 -29.71 -17.62 -17.53
C ARG A 897 -29.80 -16.30 -18.28
N GLN A 898 -28.66 -15.65 -18.56
CA GLN A 898 -28.66 -14.41 -19.34
C GLN A 898 -29.14 -14.63 -20.77
N ILE A 899 -28.71 -15.71 -21.42
CA ILE A 899 -29.17 -16.09 -22.77
C ILE A 899 -30.66 -16.42 -22.74
N GLU A 900 -31.12 -17.21 -21.77
CA GLU A 900 -32.53 -17.55 -21.57
C GLU A 900 -33.40 -16.30 -21.44
N ASN A 901 -32.99 -15.33 -20.61
CA ASN A 901 -33.69 -14.07 -20.45
C ASN A 901 -33.77 -13.26 -21.77
N VAL A 902 -32.69 -13.23 -22.55
CA VAL A 902 -32.67 -12.57 -23.86
C VAL A 902 -33.68 -13.25 -24.79
N LEU A 903 -33.68 -14.58 -24.86
CA LEU A 903 -34.58 -15.33 -25.73
C LEU A 903 -36.06 -15.20 -25.31
N LEU A 904 -36.34 -15.21 -24.01
CA LEU A 904 -37.68 -14.96 -23.46
C LEU A 904 -38.18 -13.56 -23.83
N SER A 905 -37.34 -12.53 -23.69
CA SER A 905 -37.68 -11.15 -24.05
C SER A 905 -37.93 -10.95 -25.55
N LYS A 906 -37.49 -11.89 -26.38
CA LYS A 906 -37.63 -11.90 -27.84
C LYS A 906 -38.71 -12.88 -28.32
N ASN A 907 -39.56 -13.39 -27.42
CA ASN A 907 -40.67 -14.31 -27.69
C ASN A 907 -40.24 -15.62 -28.40
N VAL A 908 -39.05 -16.14 -28.10
CA VAL A 908 -38.59 -17.42 -28.65
C VAL A 908 -39.33 -18.58 -27.97
N HIS A 909 -39.73 -19.59 -28.74
CA HIS A 909 -40.50 -20.73 -28.22
C HIS A 909 -39.74 -21.51 -27.13
N PRO A 910 -40.37 -21.93 -26.01
CA PRO A 910 -39.68 -22.56 -24.87
C PRO A 910 -38.81 -23.79 -25.23
N GLN A 911 -39.24 -24.60 -26.20
CA GLN A 911 -38.45 -25.75 -26.66
C GLN A 911 -37.17 -25.32 -27.37
N ALA A 912 -37.21 -24.26 -28.19
CA ALA A 912 -36.03 -23.70 -28.85
C ALA A 912 -35.08 -23.05 -27.83
N ILE A 913 -35.61 -22.40 -26.79
CA ILE A 913 -34.81 -21.89 -25.67
C ILE A 913 -34.01 -23.01 -25.01
N LYS A 914 -34.66 -24.14 -24.68
CA LYS A 914 -33.99 -25.29 -24.05
C LYS A 914 -32.85 -25.84 -24.92
N VAL A 915 -33.08 -25.95 -26.23
CA VAL A 915 -32.05 -26.42 -27.19
C VAL A 915 -30.88 -25.44 -27.26
N ILE A 916 -31.15 -24.14 -27.38
CA ILE A 916 -30.11 -23.10 -27.46
C ILE A 916 -29.28 -23.06 -26.17
N VAL A 917 -29.92 -23.11 -25.01
CA VAL A 917 -29.23 -23.13 -23.71
C VAL A 917 -28.37 -24.38 -23.55
N ASN A 918 -28.86 -25.56 -23.95
CA ASN A 918 -28.04 -26.78 -23.91
C ASN A 918 -26.83 -26.70 -24.84
N LYS A 919 -27.01 -26.21 -26.08
CA LYS A 919 -25.89 -25.97 -27.00
C LYS A 919 -24.86 -24.99 -26.44
N PHE A 920 -25.32 -23.94 -25.76
CA PHE A 920 -24.43 -23.00 -25.09
C PHE A 920 -23.64 -23.69 -23.97
N LYS A 921 -24.30 -24.52 -23.15
CA LYS A 921 -23.63 -25.31 -22.11
C LYS A 921 -22.54 -26.21 -22.70
N ASP A 922 -22.85 -26.94 -23.77
CA ASP A 922 -21.87 -27.77 -24.48
C ASP A 922 -20.71 -26.94 -25.03
N THR A 923 -21.00 -25.72 -25.51
CA THR A 923 -19.97 -24.78 -25.99
C THR A 923 -19.03 -24.37 -24.87
N VAL A 924 -19.55 -24.07 -23.68
CA VAL A 924 -18.74 -23.73 -22.51
C VAL A 924 -17.87 -24.92 -22.06
N ASP A 925 -18.40 -26.14 -22.13
CA ASP A 925 -17.63 -27.36 -21.84
C ASP A 925 -16.53 -27.60 -22.89
N LYS A 926 -16.79 -27.37 -24.18
CA LYS A 926 -15.76 -27.39 -25.24
C LYS A 926 -14.67 -26.34 -25.04
N ILE A 927 -15.01 -25.13 -24.60
CA ILE A 927 -14.02 -24.09 -24.27
C ILE A 927 -13.11 -24.57 -23.14
N LYS A 928 -13.69 -25.12 -22.07
CA LYS A 928 -12.95 -25.68 -20.93
C LYS A 928 -12.01 -26.80 -21.36
N GLU A 929 -12.51 -27.79 -22.11
CA GLU A 929 -11.72 -28.92 -22.60
C GLU A 929 -10.62 -28.47 -23.57
N GLY A 930 -10.95 -27.59 -24.52
CA GLY A 930 -9.98 -27.02 -25.46
C GLY A 930 -8.86 -26.26 -24.77
N PHE A 931 -9.17 -25.56 -23.67
CA PHE A 931 -8.18 -24.84 -22.86
C PHE A 931 -7.30 -25.77 -22.02
N LEU A 932 -7.87 -26.80 -21.40
CA LEU A 932 -7.11 -27.79 -20.60
C LEU A 932 -6.22 -28.70 -21.46
N ASN A 933 -6.68 -29.04 -22.67
CA ASN A 933 -5.97 -29.94 -23.59
C ASN A 933 -5.13 -29.20 -24.64
N TYR A 934 -4.95 -27.89 -24.49
CA TYR A 934 -4.15 -27.11 -25.43
C TYR A 934 -2.68 -27.58 -25.44
N ASN A 935 -2.04 -27.57 -26.62
CA ASN A 935 -0.63 -27.97 -26.73
C ASN A 935 0.29 -26.83 -26.27
N TYR A 936 0.44 -26.69 -24.95
CA TYR A 936 1.29 -25.68 -24.32
C TYR A 936 2.78 -25.84 -24.66
N LEU A 937 3.25 -27.05 -24.96
CA LEU A 937 4.64 -27.29 -25.39
C LEU A 937 4.92 -26.65 -26.75
N SER A 938 4.04 -26.87 -27.74
CA SER A 938 4.14 -26.22 -29.05
C SER A 938 4.02 -24.70 -28.95
N LEU A 939 3.18 -24.21 -28.03
CA LEU A 939 3.01 -22.78 -27.77
C LEU A 939 4.29 -22.12 -27.25
N GLU A 940 4.92 -22.73 -26.23
CA GLU A 940 6.18 -22.24 -25.67
C GLU A 940 7.33 -22.38 -26.67
N ALA A 941 7.39 -23.47 -27.45
CA ALA A 941 8.38 -23.62 -28.52
C ALA A 941 8.23 -22.51 -29.60
N THR A 942 7.00 -22.19 -30.00
CA THR A 942 6.72 -21.10 -30.96
C THR A 942 7.13 -19.74 -30.39
N TYR A 943 6.84 -19.50 -29.12
CA TYR A 943 7.29 -18.28 -28.43
C TYR A 943 8.81 -18.21 -28.36
N MET A 944 9.49 -19.27 -27.92
CA MET A 944 10.95 -19.30 -27.82
C MET A 944 11.60 -19.10 -29.19
N LYS A 945 11.10 -19.75 -30.25
CA LYS A 945 11.55 -19.52 -31.62
C LYS A 945 11.42 -18.04 -32.05
N THR A 946 10.32 -17.40 -31.68
CA THR A 946 10.10 -15.98 -31.95
C THR A 946 11.06 -15.10 -31.15
N LEU A 947 11.33 -15.47 -29.90
CA LEU A 947 12.22 -14.73 -29.00
C LEU A 947 13.68 -14.79 -29.49
N ILE A 948 14.21 -16.00 -29.73
CA ILE A 948 15.60 -16.21 -30.19
C ILE A 948 15.84 -15.75 -31.63
N GLY A 949 14.78 -15.59 -32.42
CA GLY A 949 14.83 -15.01 -33.76
C GLY A 949 14.98 -13.49 -33.78
N LYS A 950 14.81 -12.82 -32.63
CA LYS A 950 14.99 -11.38 -32.47
C LYS A 950 16.32 -11.06 -31.79
N ASN A 951 16.80 -9.84 -32.01
CA ASN A 951 17.93 -9.29 -31.27
C ASN A 951 17.62 -9.21 -29.76
N TYR A 952 18.61 -9.51 -28.91
CA TYR A 952 18.47 -9.55 -27.46
C TYR A 952 17.93 -8.25 -26.85
N ILE A 953 18.20 -7.09 -27.46
CA ILE A 953 17.69 -5.79 -27.03
C ILE A 953 16.14 -5.74 -27.06
N SER A 954 15.52 -6.50 -27.97
CA SER A 954 14.07 -6.54 -28.17
C SER A 954 13.37 -7.73 -27.50
N TRP A 955 14.09 -8.56 -26.75
CA TRP A 955 13.51 -9.74 -26.10
C TRP A 955 12.41 -9.36 -25.10
N TYR A 956 12.62 -8.33 -24.28
CA TYR A 956 11.62 -7.86 -23.32
C TYR A 956 10.34 -7.37 -23.99
N ASP A 957 10.44 -6.79 -25.19
CA ASP A 957 9.30 -6.25 -25.93
C ASP A 957 8.45 -7.34 -26.60
N THR A 958 8.89 -8.61 -26.53
CA THR A 958 8.15 -9.77 -27.02
C THR A 958 7.18 -10.27 -25.95
N ALA A 959 5.90 -9.97 -26.14
CA ALA A 959 4.84 -10.32 -25.21
C ALA A 959 4.42 -11.80 -25.31
N LYS A 960 3.98 -12.37 -24.18
CA LYS A 960 3.28 -13.66 -24.13
C LYS A 960 1.79 -13.40 -23.94
N ASP A 961 0.97 -13.79 -24.91
CA ASP A 961 -0.48 -13.63 -24.82
C ASP A 961 -1.17 -14.89 -24.32
N THR A 962 -2.22 -14.72 -23.51
CA THR A 962 -3.07 -15.82 -23.03
C THR A 962 -3.80 -16.44 -24.21
N ILE A 963 -3.93 -17.77 -24.19
CA ILE A 963 -4.67 -18.49 -25.24
C ILE A 963 -6.20 -18.45 -25.02
N TRP A 964 -6.66 -17.97 -23.86
CA TRP A 964 -8.08 -17.94 -23.50
C TRP A 964 -8.96 -17.22 -24.52
N PRO A 965 -8.64 -15.99 -24.98
CA PRO A 965 -9.47 -15.30 -25.96
C PRO A 965 -9.56 -16.08 -27.28
N SER A 966 -8.46 -16.65 -27.75
CA SER A 966 -8.43 -17.41 -29.01
C SER A 966 -9.35 -18.64 -28.97
N ILE A 967 -9.34 -19.39 -27.85
CA ILE A 967 -10.17 -20.58 -27.68
C ILE A 967 -11.63 -20.20 -27.48
N SER A 968 -11.91 -19.23 -26.61
CA SER A 968 -13.27 -18.75 -26.35
C SER A 968 -13.91 -18.17 -27.61
N VAL A 969 -13.21 -17.32 -28.35
CA VAL A 969 -13.72 -16.71 -29.59
C VAL A 969 -14.06 -17.78 -30.63
N LYS A 970 -13.20 -18.79 -30.80
CA LYS A 970 -13.45 -19.90 -31.74
C LYS A 970 -14.78 -20.58 -31.45
N TYR A 971 -14.95 -21.12 -30.24
CA TYR A 971 -16.14 -21.89 -29.89
C TYR A 971 -17.40 -21.04 -29.75
N LEU A 972 -17.30 -19.79 -29.27
CA LEU A 972 -18.45 -18.89 -29.21
C LEU A 972 -18.91 -18.46 -30.61
N ASN A 973 -17.99 -18.25 -31.56
CA ASN A 973 -18.37 -17.96 -32.95
C ASN A 973 -19.01 -19.17 -33.65
N GLU A 974 -18.52 -20.38 -33.37
CA GLU A 974 -19.17 -21.62 -33.80
C GLU A 974 -20.61 -21.70 -33.27
N PHE A 975 -20.80 -21.43 -31.98
CA PHE A 975 -22.14 -21.35 -31.36
C PHE A 975 -23.04 -20.31 -32.03
N LEU A 976 -22.57 -19.07 -32.24
CA LEU A 976 -23.35 -18.03 -32.92
C LEU A 976 -23.72 -18.44 -34.36
N SER A 977 -22.81 -19.10 -35.07
CA SER A 977 -23.06 -19.62 -36.42
C SER A 977 -24.11 -20.75 -36.41
N GLU A 978 -24.12 -21.59 -35.37
CA GLU A 978 -25.17 -22.59 -35.17
C GLU A 978 -26.54 -21.96 -34.88
N LEU A 979 -26.60 -20.87 -34.10
CA LEU A 979 -27.86 -20.15 -33.87
C LEU A 979 -28.45 -19.59 -35.17
N GLN A 980 -27.59 -19.08 -36.06
CA GLN A 980 -27.99 -18.62 -37.38
C GLN A 980 -28.57 -19.77 -38.23
N LYS A 981 -27.94 -20.96 -38.18
CA LYS A 981 -28.45 -22.18 -38.86
C LYS A 981 -29.78 -22.66 -38.29
N LEU A 982 -30.04 -22.43 -37.00
CA LEU A 982 -31.31 -22.74 -36.34
C LEU A 982 -32.43 -21.72 -36.65
N GLY A 983 -32.17 -20.72 -37.49
CA GLY A 983 -33.17 -19.72 -37.89
C GLY A 983 -33.44 -18.64 -36.84
N LEU A 984 -32.55 -18.46 -35.87
CA LEU A 984 -32.67 -17.37 -34.89
C LEU A 984 -32.46 -16.01 -35.58
N ASN A 985 -33.29 -15.01 -35.26
CA ASN A 985 -33.20 -13.70 -35.88
C ASN A 985 -31.87 -12.98 -35.55
N THR A 986 -31.44 -12.09 -36.43
CA THR A 986 -30.14 -11.40 -36.33
C THR A 986 -30.05 -10.54 -35.05
N ASP A 987 -31.14 -9.88 -34.66
CA ASP A 987 -31.19 -9.05 -33.45
C ASP A 987 -30.99 -9.84 -32.14
N SER A 988 -31.52 -11.06 -32.07
CA SER A 988 -31.31 -11.95 -30.91
C SER A 988 -29.89 -12.47 -30.88
N ILE A 989 -29.30 -12.79 -32.04
CA ILE A 989 -27.89 -13.19 -32.15
C ILE A 989 -26.96 -12.06 -31.69
N ILE A 990 -27.21 -10.81 -32.11
CA ILE A 990 -26.44 -9.64 -31.66
C ILE A 990 -26.60 -9.44 -30.14
N SER A 991 -27.82 -9.57 -29.62
CA SER A 991 -28.09 -9.45 -28.19
C SER A 991 -27.38 -10.52 -27.37
N ILE A 992 -27.39 -11.78 -27.84
CA ILE A 992 -26.66 -12.90 -27.22
C ILE A 992 -25.16 -12.68 -27.30
N LYS A 993 -24.63 -12.26 -28.46
CA LYS A 993 -23.22 -11.91 -28.64
C LYS A 993 -22.77 -10.88 -27.60
N GLY A 994 -23.52 -9.79 -27.45
CA GLY A 994 -23.23 -8.76 -26.46
C GLY A 994 -23.27 -9.26 -25.01
N LYS A 995 -24.01 -10.32 -24.70
CA LYS A 995 -23.92 -10.99 -23.39
C LYS A 995 -22.67 -11.85 -23.28
N ILE A 996 -22.42 -12.76 -24.22
CA ILE A 996 -21.34 -13.76 -24.12
C ILE A 996 -19.94 -13.18 -24.33
N GLU A 997 -19.81 -11.98 -24.91
CA GLU A 997 -18.52 -11.24 -25.00
C GLU A 997 -17.85 -11.06 -23.63
N GLY A 998 -18.64 -11.03 -22.55
CA GLY A 998 -18.12 -11.00 -21.18
C GLY A 998 -17.22 -12.20 -20.83
N ILE A 999 -17.42 -13.36 -21.45
CA ILE A 999 -16.62 -14.59 -21.24
C ILE A 999 -15.20 -14.42 -21.81
N ILE A 1000 -15.07 -13.69 -22.92
CA ILE A 1000 -13.78 -13.41 -23.57
C ILE A 1000 -13.01 -12.37 -22.76
N ASN A 1001 -13.69 -11.27 -22.39
CA ASN A 1001 -13.06 -10.11 -21.77
C ASN A 1001 -12.76 -10.31 -20.27
N ASN A 1002 -13.48 -11.21 -19.60
CA ASN A 1002 -13.31 -11.51 -18.18
C ASN A 1002 -13.02 -13.00 -17.97
N PRO A 1003 -11.80 -13.47 -18.31
CA PRO A 1003 -11.42 -14.86 -18.10
C PRO A 1003 -11.55 -15.25 -16.62
N PRO A 1004 -11.94 -16.50 -16.32
CA PRO A 1004 -11.92 -17.02 -14.96
C PRO A 1004 -10.54 -16.87 -14.32
N SER A 1005 -10.48 -16.45 -13.05
CA SER A 1005 -9.19 -16.22 -12.37
C SER A 1005 -8.33 -17.48 -12.30
N TYR A 1006 -8.93 -18.65 -12.10
CA TYR A 1006 -8.21 -19.92 -12.06
C TYR A 1006 -7.71 -20.36 -13.43
N ALA A 1007 -8.33 -19.91 -14.54
CA ALA A 1007 -7.81 -20.16 -15.88
C ALA A 1007 -6.44 -19.51 -16.09
N MET A 1008 -6.28 -18.27 -15.60
CA MET A 1008 -5.01 -17.54 -15.69
C MET A 1008 -3.91 -18.20 -14.87
N VAL A 1009 -4.24 -18.64 -13.65
CA VAL A 1009 -3.29 -19.38 -12.81
C VAL A 1009 -2.90 -20.70 -13.45
N TYR A 1010 -3.88 -21.47 -13.94
CA TYR A 1010 -3.64 -22.74 -14.62
C TYR A 1010 -2.72 -22.57 -15.82
N GLU A 1011 -2.98 -21.61 -16.71
CA GLU A 1011 -2.15 -21.39 -17.91
C GLU A 1011 -0.70 -21.06 -17.52
N SER A 1012 -0.49 -20.29 -16.45
CA SER A 1012 0.84 -19.98 -15.91
C SER A 1012 1.60 -21.25 -15.49
N TYR A 1013 0.92 -22.18 -14.81
CA TYR A 1013 1.50 -23.48 -14.44
C TYR A 1013 1.74 -24.38 -15.66
N ALA A 1014 0.74 -24.49 -16.56
CA ALA A 1014 0.82 -25.34 -17.73
C ALA A 1014 1.97 -24.93 -18.66
N ARG A 1015 2.16 -23.62 -18.87
CA ARG A 1015 3.27 -23.10 -19.66
C ARG A 1015 4.62 -23.25 -18.96
N PHE A 1016 4.70 -23.05 -17.65
CA PHE A 1016 5.95 -23.30 -16.92
C PHE A 1016 6.37 -24.78 -17.03
N ILE A 1017 5.44 -25.72 -16.82
CA ILE A 1017 5.67 -27.17 -17.01
C ILE A 1017 6.11 -27.47 -18.44
N ALA A 1018 5.46 -26.86 -19.42
CA ALA A 1018 5.80 -27.04 -20.83
C ALA A 1018 7.19 -26.47 -21.18
N HIS A 1019 7.54 -25.29 -20.66
CA HIS A 1019 8.84 -24.65 -20.88
C HIS A 1019 9.97 -25.46 -20.24
N TYR A 1020 9.78 -25.99 -19.03
CA TYR A 1020 10.76 -26.89 -18.41
C TYR A 1020 11.05 -28.11 -19.27
N LYS A 1021 9.99 -28.77 -19.79
CA LYS A 1021 10.16 -29.89 -20.73
C LYS A 1021 10.84 -29.48 -22.04
N LEU A 1022 10.57 -28.27 -22.53
CA LEU A 1022 11.23 -27.73 -23.70
C LEU A 1022 12.74 -27.60 -23.47
N VAL A 1023 13.16 -27.08 -22.31
CA VAL A 1023 14.58 -27.00 -21.91
C VAL A 1023 15.21 -28.38 -21.85
N GLU A 1024 14.55 -29.38 -21.28
CA GLU A 1024 15.06 -30.76 -21.28
C GLU A 1024 15.23 -31.31 -22.70
N ASN A 1025 14.28 -31.05 -23.59
CA ASN A 1025 14.36 -31.45 -24.99
C ASN A 1025 15.51 -30.75 -25.72
N ASP A 1026 15.67 -29.44 -25.53
CA ASP A 1026 16.70 -28.63 -26.17
C ASP A 1026 18.10 -29.01 -25.65
N LEU A 1027 18.24 -29.31 -24.35
CA LEU A 1027 19.47 -29.84 -23.76
C LEU A 1027 19.88 -31.17 -24.41
N LYS A 1028 18.96 -32.15 -24.45
CA LYS A 1028 19.23 -33.46 -25.06
C LYS A 1028 19.52 -33.36 -26.54
N TYR A 1029 18.76 -32.52 -27.26
CA TYR A 1029 18.96 -32.30 -28.68
C TYR A 1029 20.33 -31.69 -28.97
N ASN A 1030 20.69 -30.60 -28.30
CA ASN A 1030 21.97 -29.93 -28.49
C ASN A 1030 23.15 -30.82 -28.10
N ALA A 1031 23.05 -31.54 -26.97
CA ALA A 1031 24.09 -32.49 -26.56
C ALA A 1031 24.29 -33.60 -27.61
N LYS A 1032 23.20 -34.15 -28.16
CA LYS A 1032 23.26 -35.15 -29.23
C LYS A 1032 23.87 -34.61 -30.52
N GLN A 1033 23.54 -33.38 -30.92
CA GLN A 1033 24.13 -32.75 -32.10
C GLN A 1033 25.64 -32.55 -31.92
N LEU A 1034 26.07 -32.01 -30.77
CA LEU A 1034 27.49 -31.85 -30.47
C LEU A 1034 28.22 -33.19 -30.41
N LEU A 1035 27.64 -34.20 -29.76
CA LEU A 1035 28.21 -35.54 -29.68
C LEU A 1035 28.41 -36.16 -31.07
N ASN A 1036 27.43 -36.04 -31.96
CA ASN A 1036 27.55 -36.52 -33.34
C ASN A 1036 28.65 -35.76 -34.08
N ASN A 1037 28.67 -34.43 -33.99
CA ASN A 1037 29.69 -33.60 -34.64
C ASN A 1037 31.10 -33.91 -34.14
N TYR A 1038 31.29 -34.05 -32.82
CA TYR A 1038 32.58 -34.33 -32.20
C TYR A 1038 33.09 -35.75 -32.50
N LYS A 1039 32.20 -36.73 -32.66
CA LYS A 1039 32.56 -38.10 -33.08
C LYS A 1039 33.10 -38.17 -34.52
N GLU A 1040 32.76 -37.20 -35.36
CA GLU A 1040 33.23 -37.11 -36.76
C GLU A 1040 34.51 -36.25 -36.92
N MET A 1041 35.04 -35.67 -35.83
CA MET A 1041 36.23 -34.80 -35.86
C MET A 1041 37.55 -35.58 -35.86
N THR A 1042 38.53 -35.07 -36.61
CA THR A 1042 39.93 -35.54 -36.59
C THR A 1042 40.71 -35.01 -35.39
N ASP A 1043 41.80 -35.67 -34.99
CA ASP A 1043 42.53 -35.34 -33.74
C ASP A 1043 43.08 -33.89 -33.70
N ASN A 1044 43.39 -33.28 -34.85
CA ASN A 1044 43.81 -31.88 -34.96
C ASN A 1044 42.66 -30.86 -34.79
N MET A 1045 41.40 -31.27 -34.82
CA MET A 1045 40.23 -30.39 -34.61
C MET A 1045 39.83 -30.31 -33.13
N TRP A 1046 40.34 -31.22 -32.29
CA TRP A 1046 39.99 -31.29 -30.87
C TRP A 1046 40.61 -30.20 -30.01
N GLU A 1047 41.70 -29.54 -30.45
CA GLU A 1047 42.32 -28.44 -29.70
C GLU A 1047 41.33 -27.28 -29.43
N ALA A 1048 40.53 -26.91 -30.44
CA ALA A 1048 39.52 -25.87 -30.30
C ALA A 1048 38.36 -26.29 -29.38
N VAL A 1049 37.94 -27.55 -29.45
CA VAL A 1049 36.89 -28.11 -28.59
C VAL A 1049 37.37 -28.16 -27.14
N ILE A 1050 38.56 -28.70 -26.87
CA ILE A 1050 39.15 -28.73 -25.53
C ILE A 1050 39.33 -27.30 -25.01
N SER A 1051 39.72 -26.34 -25.85
CA SER A 1051 39.84 -24.93 -25.47
C SER A 1051 38.50 -24.27 -25.10
N ASP A 1052 37.39 -24.63 -25.75
CA ASP A 1052 36.04 -24.16 -25.37
C ASP A 1052 35.64 -24.77 -24.02
N TRP A 1053 35.74 -26.09 -23.91
CA TRP A 1053 35.29 -26.84 -22.73
C TRP A 1053 36.15 -26.66 -21.47
N SER A 1054 37.40 -26.22 -21.63
CA SER A 1054 38.28 -25.83 -20.51
C SER A 1054 38.07 -24.39 -20.03
N ASN A 1055 37.42 -23.54 -20.83
CA ASN A 1055 37.15 -22.13 -20.48
C ASN A 1055 35.69 -21.94 -20.07
N THR A 1056 35.38 -22.34 -18.84
CA THR A 1056 34.03 -22.23 -18.30
C THR A 1056 33.78 -20.86 -17.63
N LEU A 1057 32.60 -20.30 -17.84
CA LEU A 1057 32.09 -19.13 -17.15
C LEU A 1057 31.37 -19.59 -15.87
N PHE A 1058 31.97 -19.30 -14.70
CA PHE A 1058 31.44 -19.45 -13.33
C PHE A 1058 30.69 -20.76 -12.98
N GLU A 1059 31.19 -21.47 -11.96
CA GLU A 1059 30.54 -22.62 -11.28
C GLU A 1059 30.31 -23.89 -12.12
N ALA A 1060 30.94 -24.03 -13.28
CA ALA A 1060 30.94 -25.28 -14.03
C ALA A 1060 32.34 -25.92 -14.12
N THR A 1061 32.38 -27.25 -14.07
CA THR A 1061 33.61 -28.04 -14.08
C THR A 1061 34.29 -27.96 -15.44
N PRO A 1062 35.52 -27.40 -15.56
CA PRO A 1062 36.26 -27.43 -16.80
C PRO A 1062 36.58 -28.87 -17.21
N LEU A 1063 36.32 -29.22 -18.47
CA LEU A 1063 36.67 -30.52 -19.04
C LEU A 1063 37.88 -30.34 -19.96
N ASN A 1064 38.94 -31.10 -19.70
CA ASN A 1064 40.26 -30.86 -20.31
C ASN A 1064 40.67 -31.95 -21.28
N THR A 1065 39.91 -33.06 -21.35
CA THR A 1065 40.21 -34.19 -22.23
C THR A 1065 39.02 -34.53 -23.13
N LYS A 1066 39.32 -35.15 -24.27
CA LYS A 1066 38.33 -35.64 -25.24
C LYS A 1066 37.38 -36.65 -24.59
N GLU A 1067 37.92 -37.55 -23.78
CA GLU A 1067 37.19 -38.61 -23.09
C GLU A 1067 36.18 -38.02 -22.10
N GLU A 1068 36.60 -37.04 -21.29
CA GLU A 1068 35.73 -36.32 -20.34
C GLU A 1068 34.55 -35.64 -21.05
N ILE A 1069 34.81 -34.95 -22.17
CA ILE A 1069 33.78 -34.21 -22.92
C ILE A 1069 32.77 -35.17 -23.55
N ILE A 1070 33.25 -36.24 -24.19
CA ILE A 1070 32.38 -37.26 -24.81
C ILE A 1070 31.55 -37.98 -23.75
N GLU A 1071 32.16 -38.41 -22.65
CA GLU A 1071 31.46 -39.09 -21.56
C GLU A 1071 30.37 -38.20 -20.97
N TYR A 1072 30.68 -36.93 -20.72
CA TYR A 1072 29.72 -35.96 -20.20
C TYR A 1072 28.52 -35.76 -21.13
N LEU A 1073 28.75 -35.57 -22.44
CA LEU A 1073 27.67 -35.45 -23.43
C LEU A 1073 26.86 -36.74 -23.57
N GLU A 1074 27.50 -37.91 -23.51
CA GLU A 1074 26.80 -39.20 -23.53
C GLU A 1074 25.90 -39.39 -22.31
N ASN A 1075 26.33 -38.94 -21.14
CA ASN A 1075 25.52 -38.99 -19.93
C ASN A 1075 24.26 -38.12 -20.06
N ILE A 1076 24.37 -36.90 -20.61
CA ILE A 1076 23.21 -36.03 -20.87
C ILE A 1076 22.22 -36.66 -21.86
N VAL A 1077 22.72 -37.36 -22.89
CA VAL A 1077 21.86 -38.00 -23.91
C VAL A 1077 21.19 -39.27 -23.37
N LYS A 1078 21.80 -39.95 -22.38
CA LYS A 1078 21.25 -41.16 -21.73
C LYS A 1078 20.19 -40.83 -20.68
N GLU A 1079 20.38 -39.77 -19.90
CA GLU A 1079 19.36 -39.19 -19.01
C GLU A 1079 18.16 -38.66 -19.79
#